data_AF-A0ABD3R6G1-F1
#
_entry.id   AF-A0ABD3R6G1-F1
#
_cell.length_a   1.000
_cell.length_b   1.000
_cell.length_c   1.000
_cell.angle_alpha   90.00
_cell.angle_beta   90.00
_cell.angle_gamma   90.00
#
_symmetry.space_group_name_H-M   'P 1'
#
loop_
_entity.id
_entity.type
_entity.pdbx_description
1 polymer ?
#
loop_
_entity_poly.entity_id
_entity_poly.type
_entity_poly.pdbx_seq_one_letter_code
_entity_poly.pdbx_strand_id
1 'polypeptide(L)'
;MHQLQSAMNRASAPAPPTASPPASSSVPNAHKVPQSYSTARKRQTPAKDAVAGACAGAIAKTVVAPIERVKLLMQLQFSIENNAITGSKTSTANVDTELLSGMKRKCGAWGVAKRVYKEQGILAFWRGHKKMNAVARMTRGRTLLLRSIPCHQSTSPASRRWLSSSVEVTRSSPADAAKKKKPKQPPPEFSYTPLFDAAPDTTTAYRRILPASVVETVPLSDGTSALLRVPGEALRTLSSTAFGDVAHLLRPAHLAQLRKILDDVEASDNDRFVAMELLKNANIASGRILPGCQDTGTAIVMGKRGHLVLTDGNDYEHLSWGAYDAYTSMNLRYSQVAPLSMFEEKNTGTNLPAQVDVLGTKGDEYHFLFIAKGGGSANKTFLYQQTKALLNPTSLESFLEEKIKTIGTSACPPYHLAVVIGGLSAEQTLKTVKLASTKYYDTLPTKGDPSASGRAFRDVEWEDRILEMTRKMGIGAQFGGKYFCHDIRVIRLPRHGASCPVGIGVSCSADRQVKGKITKDGVFIEQLETDVSKYLPEVTDEHLGDSESDAKEVKIDMNAISMDDLRATLSKYPVRTRLSLTGTIVVARDIAHAKMLQKIESGEGLPQYAKDYIIYYAGPAKTPDGYASGSFGPTTAGRMDAYVDKFMHNGGSFVTLAKGNRSKQVTNACKKYGGFYLGSIGGPAAILAKNCIKNVEVLDNEEDGMEAVWKIDVENFPAFIVVDDKGNDFFKEWLG
;
A
#
# COMPACT_ATOMS: atom_id res chain seq x y z
N MET A 1 45.97 -8.35 -33.20
CA MET A 1 46.94 -9.25 -33.86
C MET A 1 47.19 -10.43 -32.93
N HIS A 2 46.82 -11.63 -33.40
CA HIS A 2 47.17 -12.97 -32.90
C HIS A 2 47.20 -13.23 -31.38
N GLN A 3 46.00 -13.41 -30.81
CA GLN A 3 45.59 -14.55 -29.96
C GLN A 3 44.32 -14.17 -29.20
N LEU A 4 43.19 -14.12 -29.91
CA LEU A 4 41.83 -14.01 -29.34
C LEU A 4 40.78 -14.36 -30.42
N GLN A 5 41.05 -15.43 -31.18
CA GLN A 5 40.25 -15.83 -32.35
C GLN A 5 40.12 -17.36 -32.47
N SER A 6 40.00 -18.06 -31.32
CA SER A 6 39.92 -19.53 -31.25
C SER A 6 38.86 -20.06 -30.28
N ALA A 7 37.73 -19.36 -30.13
CA ALA A 7 36.60 -19.86 -29.33
C ALA A 7 35.21 -19.44 -29.84
N MET A 8 35.06 -19.21 -31.16
CA MET A 8 33.76 -18.90 -31.79
C MET A 8 33.44 -19.78 -33.00
N ASN A 9 34.03 -20.97 -33.11
CA ASN A 9 33.69 -21.93 -34.17
C ASN A 9 33.73 -23.36 -33.62
N ARG A 10 32.59 -23.84 -33.07
CA ARG A 10 32.20 -25.25 -32.93
C ARG A 10 30.85 -25.36 -32.22
N ALA A 11 29.76 -25.31 -32.99
CA ALA A 11 28.48 -25.98 -32.68
C ALA A 11 27.52 -25.78 -33.86
N SER A 12 27.79 -26.43 -34.99
CA SER A 12 26.83 -26.61 -36.08
C SER A 12 26.68 -28.11 -36.33
N ALA A 13 25.66 -28.70 -35.73
CA ALA A 13 25.19 -30.05 -36.04
C ALA A 13 23.99 -29.96 -37.02
N PRO A 14 23.81 -30.95 -37.91
CA PRO A 14 22.95 -30.82 -39.09
C PRO A 14 21.47 -31.03 -38.77
N ALA A 15 20.61 -30.32 -39.50
CA ALA A 15 19.16 -30.45 -39.46
C ALA A 15 18.66 -31.79 -40.06
N PRO A 16 17.56 -32.37 -39.55
CA PRO A 16 16.89 -33.51 -40.19
C PRO A 16 16.06 -33.05 -41.42
N PRO A 17 15.76 -33.97 -42.36
CA PRO A 17 15.32 -33.61 -43.70
C PRO A 17 13.88 -33.10 -43.75
N THR A 18 13.68 -32.09 -44.61
CA THR A 18 12.39 -31.51 -45.00
C THR A 18 11.62 -32.45 -45.92
N ALA A 19 10.40 -32.83 -45.54
CA ALA A 19 9.41 -33.43 -46.43
C ALA A 19 8.43 -32.35 -46.92
N SER A 20 8.25 -32.25 -48.23
CA SER A 20 7.24 -31.41 -48.90
C SER A 20 5.85 -32.09 -48.90
N PRO A 21 4.74 -31.34 -49.11
CA PRO A 21 3.41 -31.68 -48.62
C PRO A 21 2.59 -32.54 -49.62
N PRO A 22 1.58 -33.29 -49.16
CA PRO A 22 0.48 -33.68 -50.02
C PRO A 22 -0.69 -32.69 -49.91
N ALA A 23 -1.25 -32.39 -51.07
CA ALA A 23 -2.38 -31.50 -51.29
C ALA A 23 -3.71 -32.10 -50.81
N SER A 24 -4.56 -31.20 -50.30
CA SER A 24 -6.04 -31.14 -50.40
C SER A 24 -6.87 -32.43 -50.40
N SER A 25 -7.71 -32.58 -49.36
CA SER A 25 -9.09 -33.06 -49.53
C SER A 25 -10.03 -32.56 -48.43
N SER A 26 -10.97 -31.71 -48.84
CA SER A 26 -12.36 -31.55 -48.36
C SER A 26 -12.69 -31.40 -46.86
N VAL A 27 -13.16 -30.19 -46.52
CA VAL A 27 -14.02 -29.85 -45.38
C VAL A 27 -15.30 -30.71 -45.37
N PRO A 28 -15.79 -31.12 -44.19
CA PRO A 28 -17.20 -30.88 -43.92
C PRO A 28 -17.50 -30.27 -42.53
N ASN A 29 -18.53 -29.44 -42.59
CA ASN A 29 -19.29 -28.71 -41.59
C ASN A 29 -19.27 -29.12 -40.11
N ALA A 30 -19.33 -28.06 -39.31
CA ALA A 30 -19.67 -27.99 -37.90
C ALA A 30 -20.95 -28.77 -37.53
N HIS A 31 -20.85 -29.60 -36.50
CA HIS A 31 -22.00 -29.99 -35.68
C HIS A 31 -21.66 -29.96 -34.17
N LYS A 32 -22.46 -29.12 -33.51
CA LYS A 32 -22.79 -28.98 -32.08
C LYS A 32 -22.34 -30.11 -31.14
N VAL A 33 -21.69 -29.73 -30.04
CA VAL A 33 -21.55 -30.55 -28.82
C VAL A 33 -22.60 -30.09 -27.78
N PRO A 34 -23.23 -31.01 -27.02
CA PRO A 34 -24.42 -30.73 -26.22
C PRO A 34 -24.09 -30.23 -24.80
N GLN A 35 -24.93 -29.32 -24.30
CA GLN A 35 -24.97 -28.91 -22.89
C GLN A 35 -25.91 -29.81 -22.08
N SER A 36 -25.37 -30.52 -21.08
CA SER A 36 -26.06 -31.02 -19.88
C SER A 36 -24.96 -31.35 -18.86
N TYR A 37 -24.91 -30.89 -17.61
CA TYR A 37 -25.96 -30.78 -16.61
C TYR A 37 -25.77 -29.57 -15.68
N SER A 38 -26.90 -29.00 -15.30
CA SER A 38 -27.11 -27.97 -14.29
C SER A 38 -27.95 -28.58 -13.17
N THR A 39 -27.53 -28.40 -11.92
CA THR A 39 -28.35 -28.09 -10.71
C THR A 39 -27.36 -27.89 -9.54
N ALA A 40 -27.47 -26.92 -8.63
CA ALA A 40 -28.59 -26.09 -8.22
C ALA A 40 -28.11 -24.73 -7.67
N ARG A 41 -28.44 -23.63 -8.36
CA ARG A 41 -28.71 -22.33 -7.72
C ARG A 41 -30.20 -22.07 -7.83
N LYS A 42 -30.86 -21.82 -6.70
CA LYS A 42 -32.27 -21.42 -6.65
C LYS A 42 -32.51 -20.26 -7.62
N ARG A 43 -33.24 -20.53 -8.70
CA ARG A 43 -33.74 -19.52 -9.65
C ARG A 43 -34.59 -18.51 -8.86
N GLN A 44 -34.08 -17.30 -8.63
CA GLN A 44 -34.97 -16.15 -8.51
C GLN A 44 -35.55 -15.90 -9.91
N THR A 45 -36.88 -15.79 -9.98
CA THR A 45 -37.58 -15.63 -11.25
C THR A 45 -37.35 -14.21 -11.78
N PRO A 46 -37.20 -14.01 -13.11
CA PRO A 46 -37.08 -12.67 -13.72
C PRO A 46 -38.20 -11.71 -13.29
N ALA A 47 -39.36 -12.25 -12.91
CA ALA A 47 -40.48 -11.52 -12.34
C ALA A 47 -40.15 -10.87 -10.98
N LYS A 48 -39.37 -11.53 -10.10
CA LYS A 48 -38.97 -10.96 -8.81
C LYS A 48 -38.00 -9.79 -8.97
N ASP A 49 -37.06 -9.88 -9.92
CA ASP A 49 -36.13 -8.79 -10.21
C ASP A 49 -36.84 -7.62 -10.91
N ALA A 50 -37.80 -7.91 -11.79
CA ALA A 50 -38.65 -6.88 -12.39
C ALA A 50 -39.53 -6.17 -11.34
N VAL A 51 -40.11 -6.91 -10.39
CA VAL A 51 -40.88 -6.35 -9.28
C VAL A 51 -39.98 -5.54 -8.34
N ALA A 52 -38.80 -6.04 -7.98
CA ALA A 52 -37.84 -5.31 -7.15
C ALA A 52 -37.36 -4.02 -7.84
N GLY A 53 -37.07 -4.08 -9.14
CA GLY A 53 -36.72 -2.91 -9.96
C GLY A 53 -37.86 -1.90 -10.08
N ALA A 54 -39.10 -2.36 -10.25
CA ALA A 54 -40.29 -1.51 -10.27
C ALA A 54 -40.54 -0.85 -8.90
N CYS A 55 -40.40 -1.59 -7.80
CA CYS A 55 -40.50 -1.07 -6.43
C CYS A 55 -39.41 -0.03 -6.15
N ALA A 56 -38.16 -0.29 -6.54
CA ALA A 56 -37.06 0.66 -6.38
C ALA A 56 -37.29 1.93 -7.22
N GLY A 57 -37.75 1.80 -8.46
CA GLY A 57 -38.10 2.92 -9.33
C GLY A 57 -39.28 3.74 -8.80
N ALA A 58 -40.27 3.08 -8.19
CA ALA A 58 -41.39 3.74 -7.52
C ALA A 58 -40.91 4.56 -6.32
N ILE A 59 -40.12 3.96 -5.41
CA ILE A 59 -39.58 4.66 -4.23
C ILE A 59 -38.70 5.85 -4.65
N ALA A 60 -37.85 5.67 -5.66
CA ALA A 60 -36.99 6.74 -6.17
C ALA A 60 -37.81 7.93 -6.67
N LYS A 61 -38.90 7.66 -7.41
CA LYS A 61 -39.76 8.73 -7.92
C LYS A 61 -40.68 9.32 -6.86
N THR A 62 -41.31 8.53 -6.00
CA THR A 62 -42.35 9.05 -5.08
C THR A 62 -41.79 9.62 -3.78
N VAL A 63 -40.65 9.10 -3.29
CA VAL A 63 -40.08 9.49 -1.99
C VAL A 63 -38.78 10.27 -2.15
N VAL A 64 -37.84 9.76 -2.95
CA VAL A 64 -36.48 10.33 -3.00
C VAL A 64 -36.44 11.65 -3.78
N ALA A 65 -37.04 11.70 -4.97
CA ALA A 65 -37.03 12.89 -5.82
C ALA A 65 -37.58 14.17 -5.15
N PRO A 66 -38.71 14.14 -4.42
CA PRO A 66 -39.21 15.30 -3.67
C PRO A 66 -38.23 15.80 -2.60
N ILE A 67 -37.59 14.88 -1.87
CA ILE A 67 -36.67 15.19 -0.77
C ILE A 67 -35.39 15.82 -1.33
N GLU A 68 -34.86 15.28 -2.43
CA GLU A 68 -33.68 15.85 -3.09
C GLU A 68 -33.93 17.26 -3.63
N ARG A 69 -35.13 17.52 -4.18
CA ARG A 69 -35.49 18.87 -4.64
C ARG A 69 -35.48 19.88 -3.48
N VAL A 70 -36.04 19.53 -2.32
CA VAL A 70 -36.02 20.39 -1.13
C VAL A 70 -34.60 20.61 -0.63
N LYS A 71 -33.79 19.55 -0.59
CA LYS A 71 -32.37 19.62 -0.19
C LYS A 71 -31.56 20.55 -1.09
N LEU A 72 -31.72 20.44 -2.40
CA LEU A 72 -31.02 21.29 -3.37
C LEU A 72 -31.40 22.77 -3.23
N LEU A 73 -32.68 23.08 -3.03
CA LEU A 73 -33.14 24.46 -2.82
C LEU A 73 -32.60 25.04 -1.50
N MET A 74 -32.46 24.23 -0.45
CA MET A 74 -31.80 24.64 0.79
C MET A 74 -30.31 24.92 0.60
N GLN A 75 -29.61 24.08 -0.18
CA GLN A 75 -28.20 24.30 -0.52
C GLN A 75 -28.01 25.57 -1.34
N LEU A 76 -28.92 25.84 -2.28
CA LEU A 76 -28.91 27.07 -3.08
C LEU A 76 -29.15 28.30 -2.22
N GLN A 77 -30.10 28.24 -1.27
CA GLN A 77 -30.35 29.31 -0.29
C GLN A 77 -29.08 29.62 0.53
N PHE A 78 -28.38 28.60 1.01
CA PHE A 78 -27.13 28.76 1.75
C PHE A 78 -26.00 29.36 0.88
N SER A 79 -25.95 29.02 -0.41
CA SER A 79 -24.97 29.55 -1.36
C SER A 79 -25.20 31.03 -1.68
N ILE A 80 -26.47 31.46 -1.79
CA ILE A 80 -26.86 32.85 -2.01
C ILE A 80 -26.56 33.72 -0.78
N GLU A 81 -26.86 33.24 0.44
CA GLU A 81 -26.58 33.97 1.69
C GLU A 81 -25.08 34.21 1.95
N ASN A 82 -24.21 33.29 1.51
CA ASN A 82 -22.76 33.39 1.71
C ASN A 82 -22.02 34.09 0.55
N ASN A 83 -22.74 34.79 -0.34
CA ASN A 83 -22.16 35.60 -1.44
C ASN A 83 -21.23 34.83 -2.41
N ALA A 84 -21.43 33.52 -2.59
CA ALA A 84 -20.65 32.71 -3.54
C ALA A 84 -21.05 32.89 -5.02
N ILE A 85 -22.09 33.69 -5.30
CA ILE A 85 -22.50 34.06 -6.66
C ILE A 85 -22.49 35.59 -6.76
N THR A 86 -21.32 36.17 -6.98
CA THR A 86 -21.22 37.53 -7.54
C THR A 86 -20.43 37.47 -8.83
N GLY A 87 -21.13 37.74 -9.94
CA GLY A 87 -20.49 38.04 -11.23
C GLY A 87 -20.42 36.90 -12.24
N SER A 88 -21.56 36.49 -12.78
CA SER A 88 -21.63 36.08 -14.19
C SER A 88 -23.04 36.32 -14.70
N LYS A 89 -23.18 37.23 -15.67
CA LYS A 89 -24.33 37.26 -16.56
C LYS A 89 -24.21 36.03 -17.46
N THR A 90 -24.62 34.87 -16.96
CA THR A 90 -24.90 33.71 -17.80
C THR A 90 -26.39 33.45 -17.77
N SER A 91 -27.01 33.75 -18.89
CA SER A 91 -28.37 33.41 -19.25
C SER A 91 -28.57 31.89 -19.20
N THR A 92 -28.92 31.38 -18.02
CA THR A 92 -29.91 30.32 -17.83
C THR A 92 -30.48 30.44 -16.42
N ALA A 93 -31.25 31.50 -16.21
CA ALA A 93 -32.20 31.59 -15.11
C ALA A 93 -33.37 30.66 -15.44
N ASN A 94 -33.25 29.41 -15.02
CA ASN A 94 -34.35 28.45 -14.99
C ASN A 94 -35.12 28.69 -13.68
N VAL A 95 -36.33 29.28 -13.79
CA VAL A 95 -37.57 29.19 -12.96
C VAL A 95 -37.50 29.18 -11.41
N ASP A 96 -36.44 28.74 -10.74
CA ASP A 96 -36.43 28.46 -9.30
C ASP A 96 -35.66 29.50 -8.45
N THR A 97 -34.88 30.40 -9.05
CA THR A 97 -34.26 31.54 -8.33
C THR A 97 -35.26 32.60 -7.89
N GLU A 98 -36.39 32.74 -8.60
CA GLU A 98 -37.48 33.65 -8.27
C GLU A 98 -38.27 33.18 -7.02
N LEU A 99 -38.35 31.85 -6.83
CA LEU A 99 -38.92 31.24 -5.62
C LEU A 99 -38.14 31.63 -4.34
N LEU A 100 -36.83 31.89 -4.49
CA LEU A 100 -35.91 32.19 -3.39
C LEU A 100 -35.66 33.71 -3.23
N SER A 101 -35.94 34.54 -4.24
CA SER A 101 -35.63 35.98 -4.24
C SER A 101 -36.47 36.83 -3.25
N GLY A 102 -37.48 36.24 -2.61
CA GLY A 102 -38.28 36.85 -1.55
C GLY A 102 -37.96 36.37 -0.12
N MET A 103 -36.97 35.49 0.08
CA MET A 103 -36.66 34.91 1.40
C MET A 103 -35.60 35.74 2.14
N LYS A 104 -36.03 36.60 3.07
CA LYS A 104 -35.12 37.36 3.95
C LYS A 104 -34.73 36.62 5.26
N ARG A 105 -35.13 35.36 5.46
CA ARG A 105 -34.77 34.54 6.63
C ARG A 105 -34.57 33.07 6.28
N LYS A 106 -33.66 32.39 7.01
CA LYS A 106 -33.44 30.93 6.95
C LYS A 106 -34.74 30.17 7.25
N CYS A 107 -35.27 29.46 6.26
CA CYS A 107 -36.36 28.51 6.48
C CYS A 107 -35.78 27.10 6.52
N GLY A 108 -36.23 26.27 7.48
CA GLY A 108 -35.92 24.85 7.49
C GLY A 108 -36.61 24.10 6.33
N ALA A 109 -36.31 22.80 6.18
CA ALA A 109 -36.82 21.95 5.10
C ALA A 109 -38.35 22.04 4.91
N TRP A 110 -39.09 22.12 6.01
CA TRP A 110 -40.56 22.28 6.00
C TRP A 110 -41.03 23.61 5.39
N GLY A 111 -40.31 24.70 5.67
CA GLY A 111 -40.65 26.03 5.12
C GLY A 111 -40.41 26.10 3.62
N VAL A 112 -39.35 25.46 3.12
CA VAL A 112 -39.06 25.33 1.69
C VAL A 112 -40.12 24.48 0.99
N ALA A 113 -40.46 23.31 1.55
CA ALA A 113 -41.50 22.43 0.99
C ALA A 113 -42.87 23.12 0.92
N LYS A 114 -43.31 23.79 1.99
CA LYS A 114 -44.61 24.50 2.03
C LYS A 114 -44.71 25.57 0.95
N ARG A 115 -43.60 26.22 0.62
CA ARG A 115 -43.55 27.27 -0.40
C ARG A 115 -43.53 26.72 -1.83
N VAL A 116 -42.76 25.66 -2.09
CA VAL A 116 -42.81 24.93 -3.37
C VAL A 116 -44.25 24.48 -3.66
N TYR A 117 -44.94 23.94 -2.65
CA TYR A 117 -46.34 23.58 -2.78
C TYR A 117 -47.25 24.79 -3.07
N LYS A 118 -47.07 25.91 -2.34
CA LYS A 118 -47.91 27.10 -2.47
C LYS A 118 -47.73 27.85 -3.79
N GLU A 119 -46.50 27.94 -4.30
CA GLU A 119 -46.17 28.76 -5.47
C GLU A 119 -46.10 27.95 -6.77
N GLN A 120 -45.75 26.67 -6.73
CA GLN A 120 -45.59 25.82 -7.92
C GLN A 120 -46.51 24.58 -7.95
N GLY A 121 -47.24 24.31 -6.86
CA GLY A 121 -48.15 23.17 -6.73
C GLY A 121 -47.46 21.85 -6.41
N ILE A 122 -48.25 20.83 -6.06
CA ILE A 122 -47.73 19.52 -5.60
C ILE A 122 -46.89 18.81 -6.67
N LEU A 123 -47.24 18.92 -7.95
CA LEU A 123 -46.51 18.26 -9.03
C LEU A 123 -45.09 18.81 -9.24
N ALA A 124 -44.76 19.98 -8.68
CA ALA A 124 -43.44 20.57 -8.78
C ALA A 124 -42.36 19.72 -8.09
N PHE A 125 -42.70 18.98 -7.04
CA PHE A 125 -41.77 18.10 -6.34
C PHE A 125 -41.18 16.99 -7.24
N TRP A 126 -41.82 16.70 -8.37
CA TRP A 126 -41.45 15.62 -9.29
C TRP A 126 -40.95 16.10 -10.67
N ARG A 127 -40.82 17.41 -10.89
CA ARG A 127 -40.25 17.94 -12.14
C ARG A 127 -38.72 17.84 -12.11
N GLY A 128 -38.14 16.93 -12.90
CA GLY A 128 -36.70 16.90 -13.17
C GLY A 128 -36.25 18.01 -14.14
N HIS A 129 -34.95 18.36 -14.12
CA HIS A 129 -34.36 19.37 -15.01
C HIS A 129 -34.33 18.87 -16.48
N LYS A 130 -35.13 19.44 -17.39
CA LYS A 130 -34.99 19.22 -18.84
C LYS A 130 -34.12 20.32 -19.48
N LYS A 131 -33.21 19.96 -20.40
CA LYS A 131 -32.64 20.86 -21.42
C LYS A 131 -32.47 20.15 -22.79
N MET A 132 -32.98 20.82 -23.82
CA MET A 132 -32.78 20.74 -25.29
C MET A 132 -32.99 19.43 -26.06
N ASN A 133 -33.94 19.49 -27.01
CA ASN A 133 -33.85 18.83 -28.32
C ASN A 133 -33.55 19.90 -29.37
N ALA A 134 -32.55 19.69 -30.22
CA ALA A 134 -32.41 20.36 -31.50
C ALA A 134 -31.87 19.37 -32.56
N VAL A 135 -32.51 19.43 -33.73
CA VAL A 135 -32.06 19.04 -35.09
C VAL A 135 -32.55 17.71 -35.70
N ALA A 136 -33.17 17.89 -36.88
CA ALA A 136 -33.37 17.01 -38.06
C ALA A 136 -34.54 15.98 -38.02
N ARG A 137 -35.45 15.86 -39.00
CA ARG A 137 -35.67 16.50 -40.34
C ARG A 137 -37.05 16.04 -40.89
N MET A 138 -37.58 16.81 -41.87
CA MET A 138 -38.70 16.52 -42.82
C MET A 138 -40.14 16.43 -42.23
N THR A 139 -41.21 17.04 -42.76
CA THR A 139 -41.54 17.55 -44.09
C THR A 139 -42.78 18.47 -44.03
N ARG A 140 -42.84 19.45 -44.96
CA ARG A 140 -44.02 20.14 -45.56
C ARG A 140 -44.90 21.08 -44.70
N GLY A 141 -44.88 22.36 -45.08
CA GLY A 141 -46.13 23.09 -45.38
C GLY A 141 -46.32 24.48 -44.74
N ARG A 142 -46.27 25.52 -45.61
CA ARG A 142 -46.93 26.86 -45.52
C ARG A 142 -46.37 27.86 -44.49
N THR A 143 -45.56 28.84 -44.91
CA THR A 143 -45.92 30.16 -45.47
C THR A 143 -46.86 30.98 -44.57
N LEU A 144 -46.37 32.05 -43.92
CA LEU A 144 -46.73 33.44 -44.22
C LEU A 144 -46.04 34.47 -43.29
N LEU A 145 -45.33 35.40 -43.95
CA LEU A 145 -45.26 36.85 -43.76
C LEU A 145 -44.90 37.52 -42.41
N LEU A 146 -43.75 38.19 -42.48
CA LEU A 146 -43.28 39.39 -41.78
C LEU A 146 -44.35 40.50 -41.63
N ARG A 147 -44.32 41.23 -40.51
CA ARG A 147 -43.94 42.66 -40.49
C ARG A 147 -43.79 43.22 -39.07
N SER A 148 -42.88 44.18 -39.04
CA SER A 148 -42.28 44.92 -37.94
C SER A 148 -42.96 46.28 -37.69
N ILE A 149 -42.59 46.91 -36.56
CA ILE A 149 -42.44 48.37 -36.27
C ILE A 149 -43.34 48.93 -35.14
N PRO A 150 -42.81 49.89 -34.31
CA PRO A 150 -43.09 50.00 -32.87
C PRO A 150 -43.63 51.38 -32.39
N CYS A 151 -43.73 51.50 -31.06
CA CYS A 151 -43.65 52.73 -30.23
C CYS A 151 -44.86 53.69 -30.19
N HIS A 152 -45.46 53.94 -29.01
CA HIS A 152 -45.31 55.17 -28.21
C HIS A 152 -46.31 55.30 -27.02
N GLN A 153 -45.80 55.90 -25.94
CA GLN A 153 -46.39 56.91 -25.01
C GLN A 153 -47.70 56.73 -24.20
N SER A 154 -47.53 56.95 -22.88
CA SER A 154 -48.28 57.79 -21.93
C SER A 154 -49.81 57.70 -21.78
N THR A 155 -50.29 57.61 -20.53
CA THR A 155 -50.91 58.72 -19.74
C THR A 155 -51.56 58.19 -18.44
N SER A 156 -51.66 59.06 -17.43
CA SER A 156 -52.20 58.87 -16.07
C SER A 156 -53.70 59.27 -16.01
N PRO A 157 -54.38 59.65 -14.87
CA PRO A 157 -54.21 59.47 -13.41
C PRO A 157 -55.55 59.21 -12.62
N ALA A 158 -55.49 59.34 -11.27
CA ALA A 158 -56.55 59.58 -10.24
C ALA A 158 -57.08 58.32 -9.51
N SER A 159 -57.26 58.26 -8.19
CA SER A 159 -57.65 59.24 -7.13
C SER A 159 -57.07 58.84 -5.74
N ARG A 160 -56.48 59.76 -4.94
CA ARG A 160 -57.02 60.43 -3.71
C ARG A 160 -57.79 59.52 -2.73
N ARG A 161 -57.74 59.62 -1.39
CA ARG A 161 -57.05 60.40 -0.32
C ARG A 161 -57.75 59.92 0.99
N TRP A 162 -57.09 59.70 2.13
CA TRP A 162 -57.21 60.45 3.42
C TRP A 162 -56.68 59.49 4.53
N LEU A 163 -55.56 59.71 5.22
CA LEU A 163 -55.20 60.68 6.29
C LEU A 163 -55.63 60.28 7.71
N SER A 164 -54.66 59.92 8.55
CA SER A 164 -54.51 60.48 9.90
C SER A 164 -53.06 60.41 10.44
N SER A 165 -52.52 61.60 10.76
CA SER A 165 -51.53 61.98 11.79
C SER A 165 -50.22 61.17 11.93
N SER A 166 -49.05 61.58 11.41
CA SER A 166 -48.19 62.77 11.71
C SER A 166 -47.38 62.66 13.01
N VAL A 167 -46.11 62.25 12.90
CA VAL A 167 -44.94 62.90 13.52
C VAL A 167 -43.78 62.86 12.52
N GLU A 168 -43.21 64.03 12.26
CA GLU A 168 -42.10 64.25 11.32
C GLU A 168 -40.82 63.56 11.78
N VAL A 169 -40.19 62.81 10.87
CA VAL A 169 -38.74 62.64 10.85
C VAL A 169 -38.27 63.27 9.56
N THR A 170 -37.47 64.32 9.71
CA THR A 170 -36.82 65.10 8.66
C THR A 170 -36.13 64.19 7.65
N ARG A 171 -36.52 64.32 6.37
CA ARG A 171 -35.78 63.74 5.25
C ARG A 171 -34.49 64.55 5.06
N SER A 172 -33.36 63.99 5.49
CA SER A 172 -32.07 64.35 4.94
C SER A 172 -31.92 63.79 3.52
N SER A 173 -31.30 64.60 2.66
CA SER A 173 -30.95 64.38 1.25
C SER A 173 -30.37 62.98 0.95
N PRO A 174 -30.59 62.42 -0.27
CA PRO A 174 -29.93 61.19 -0.74
C PRO A 174 -28.46 61.43 -1.14
N ALA A 175 -27.71 62.13 -0.29
CA ALA A 175 -26.27 62.31 -0.39
C ALA A 175 -25.68 61.91 0.97
N ASP A 176 -25.48 60.60 1.17
CA ASP A 176 -24.50 59.98 2.11
C ASP A 176 -24.82 58.50 2.41
N ALA A 177 -25.09 57.72 1.37
CA ALA A 177 -25.08 56.26 1.48
C ALA A 177 -24.34 55.61 0.30
N ALA A 178 -23.23 56.23 -0.12
CA ALA A 178 -22.20 55.50 -0.83
C ALA A 178 -21.61 54.48 0.17
N LYS A 179 -22.15 53.25 0.17
CA LYS A 179 -21.49 52.09 0.79
C LYS A 179 -20.06 52.06 0.27
N LYS A 180 -19.10 52.55 1.06
CA LYS A 180 -17.66 52.41 0.81
C LYS A 180 -17.40 50.91 0.63
N LYS A 181 -17.36 50.44 -0.63
CA LYS A 181 -16.82 49.11 -0.94
C LYS A 181 -15.41 49.14 -0.36
N LYS A 182 -15.14 48.31 0.65
CA LYS A 182 -13.77 48.13 1.16
C LYS A 182 -12.88 47.92 -0.08
N PRO A 183 -11.77 48.67 -0.22
CA PRO A 183 -10.89 48.49 -1.36
C PRO A 183 -10.53 47.02 -1.44
N LYS A 184 -10.74 46.43 -2.61
CA LYS A 184 -10.40 45.03 -2.87
C LYS A 184 -8.91 44.93 -2.57
N GLN A 185 -8.52 44.11 -1.60
CA GLN A 185 -7.11 43.94 -1.27
C GLN A 185 -6.38 43.52 -2.55
N PRO A 186 -5.19 44.10 -2.82
CA PRO A 186 -4.40 43.67 -3.96
C PRO A 186 -4.12 42.17 -3.83
N PRO A 187 -3.97 41.45 -4.94
CA PRO A 187 -3.55 40.05 -4.88
C PRO A 187 -2.23 39.96 -4.11
N PRO A 188 -2.01 38.88 -3.34
CA PRO A 188 -0.73 38.66 -2.67
C PRO A 188 0.41 38.61 -3.69
N GLU A 189 1.59 39.06 -3.29
CA GLU A 189 2.80 38.97 -4.10
C GLU A 189 3.18 37.50 -4.35
N PHE A 190 3.71 37.22 -5.54
CA PHE A 190 4.16 35.87 -5.87
C PHE A 190 5.41 35.51 -5.07
N SER A 191 5.34 34.39 -4.35
CA SER A 191 6.48 33.80 -3.67
C SER A 191 6.48 32.29 -3.92
N TYR A 192 7.64 31.74 -4.25
CA TYR A 192 7.83 30.32 -4.51
C TYR A 192 8.63 29.68 -3.38
N THR A 193 8.04 28.65 -2.77
CA THR A 193 8.72 27.76 -1.81
C THR A 193 8.52 26.32 -2.26
N PRO A 194 9.58 25.50 -2.34
CA PRO A 194 9.42 24.09 -2.65
C PRO A 194 8.60 23.39 -1.56
N LEU A 195 7.74 22.45 -1.97
CA LEU A 195 6.95 21.66 -1.03
C LEU A 195 7.85 20.88 -0.05
N PHE A 196 8.93 20.29 -0.54
CA PHE A 196 9.91 19.55 0.26
C PHE A 196 11.22 20.33 0.31
N ASP A 197 11.32 21.21 1.29
CA ASP A 197 12.47 22.08 1.53
C ASP A 197 13.48 21.43 2.49
N ALA A 198 13.97 20.25 2.13
CA ALA A 198 14.87 19.45 2.97
C ALA A 198 16.29 20.02 2.94
N ALA A 199 16.94 20.11 4.10
CA ALA A 199 18.35 20.45 4.17
C ALA A 199 19.21 19.32 3.54
N PRO A 200 20.40 19.65 2.99
CA PRO A 200 21.33 18.64 2.50
C PRO A 200 21.64 17.59 3.57
N ASP A 201 21.62 16.33 3.15
CA ASP A 201 22.01 15.22 4.01
C ASP A 201 23.54 15.16 4.13
N THR A 202 24.03 15.40 5.34
CA THR A 202 25.46 15.39 5.69
C THR A 202 25.85 14.19 6.55
N THR A 203 24.90 13.32 6.91
CA THR A 203 25.14 12.21 7.85
C THR A 203 25.33 10.87 7.14
N THR A 204 24.80 10.72 5.93
CA THR A 204 25.00 9.50 5.14
C THR A 204 26.45 9.39 4.67
N ALA A 205 27.15 8.35 5.14
CA ALA A 205 28.47 7.96 4.62
C ALA A 205 28.31 7.27 3.25
N TYR A 206 29.19 7.60 2.30
CA TYR A 206 29.20 7.00 0.96
C TYR A 206 30.54 6.32 0.67
N ARG A 207 30.49 5.16 0.02
CA ARG A 207 31.64 4.49 -0.59
C ARG A 207 31.59 4.66 -2.10
N ARG A 208 32.75 4.88 -2.73
CA ARG A 208 32.89 4.96 -4.19
C ARG A 208 32.92 3.54 -4.78
N ILE A 209 32.12 3.29 -5.82
CA ILE A 209 32.03 1.99 -6.49
C ILE A 209 32.60 2.01 -7.91
N LEU A 210 32.59 3.17 -8.56
CA LEU A 210 33.26 3.37 -9.85
C LEU A 210 34.05 4.69 -9.82
N PRO A 211 35.25 4.73 -10.44
CA PRO A 211 36.11 5.92 -10.44
C PRO A 211 35.55 7.03 -11.32
N ALA A 212 36.10 8.24 -11.19
CA ALA A 212 35.72 9.41 -12.01
C ALA A 212 35.87 9.18 -13.53
N SER A 213 36.76 8.28 -13.94
CA SER A 213 37.01 7.99 -15.36
C SER A 213 35.82 7.35 -16.10
N VAL A 214 34.79 6.89 -15.38
CA VAL A 214 33.57 6.35 -16.01
C VAL A 214 32.56 7.43 -16.41
N VAL A 215 32.71 8.66 -15.91
CA VAL A 215 31.85 9.79 -16.26
C VAL A 215 32.66 10.83 -17.01
N GLU A 216 32.00 11.63 -17.83
CA GLU A 216 32.67 12.65 -18.66
C GLU A 216 32.03 14.01 -18.44
N THR A 217 32.86 15.02 -18.16
CA THR A 217 32.41 16.42 -18.11
C THR A 217 32.52 17.03 -19.49
N VAL A 218 31.39 17.35 -20.12
CA VAL A 218 31.31 17.94 -21.46
C VAL A 218 31.04 19.44 -21.35
N PRO A 219 31.99 20.32 -21.70
CA PRO A 219 31.78 21.77 -21.64
C PRO A 219 30.72 22.20 -22.66
N LEU A 220 29.84 23.13 -22.27
CA LEU A 220 28.90 23.76 -23.20
C LEU A 220 29.59 24.86 -24.00
N SER A 221 29.17 25.04 -25.25
CA SER A 221 29.76 26.02 -26.19
C SER A 221 29.55 27.48 -25.77
N ASP A 222 28.61 27.75 -24.87
CA ASP A 222 28.34 29.09 -24.34
C ASP A 222 29.22 29.46 -23.13
N GLY A 223 30.06 28.54 -22.65
CA GLY A 223 30.97 28.75 -21.53
C GLY A 223 30.31 28.91 -20.16
N THR A 224 28.98 28.70 -20.05
CA THR A 224 28.23 28.97 -18.82
C THR A 224 28.14 27.78 -17.88
N SER A 225 28.28 26.55 -18.39
CA SER A 225 28.16 25.31 -17.62
C SER A 225 28.83 24.12 -18.35
N ALA A 226 28.97 23.00 -17.65
CA ALA A 226 29.34 21.72 -18.24
C ALA A 226 28.27 20.67 -17.95
N LEU A 227 28.06 19.76 -18.89
CA LEU A 227 27.21 18.59 -18.70
C LEU A 227 28.01 17.45 -18.07
N LEU A 228 27.41 16.73 -17.13
CA LEU A 228 27.92 15.44 -16.68
C LEU A 228 27.31 14.34 -17.54
N ARG A 229 28.08 13.78 -18.47
CA ARG A 229 27.68 12.60 -19.25
C ARG A 229 27.86 11.34 -18.39
N VAL A 230 26.75 10.62 -18.20
CA VAL A 230 26.68 9.40 -17.41
C VAL A 230 26.33 8.22 -18.33
N PRO A 231 27.21 7.22 -18.48
CA PRO A 231 26.92 6.05 -19.31
C PRO A 231 25.89 5.14 -18.63
N GLY A 232 25.09 4.42 -19.44
CA GLY A 232 24.11 3.45 -18.94
C GLY A 232 24.70 2.38 -18.03
N GLU A 233 25.92 1.92 -18.32
CA GLU A 233 26.62 0.92 -17.51
C GLU A 233 26.87 1.37 -16.06
N ALA A 234 27.04 2.69 -15.83
CA ALA A 234 27.16 3.24 -14.49
C ALA A 234 25.84 3.12 -13.70
N LEU A 235 24.69 3.33 -14.36
CA LEU A 235 23.36 3.15 -13.77
C LEU A 235 23.08 1.68 -13.46
N ARG A 236 23.41 0.79 -14.40
CA ARG A 236 23.30 -0.66 -14.26
C ARG A 236 24.13 -1.18 -13.08
N THR A 237 25.41 -0.83 -13.04
CA THR A 237 26.32 -1.23 -11.95
C THR A 237 25.85 -0.69 -10.60
N LEU A 238 25.42 0.58 -10.53
CA LEU A 238 24.90 1.16 -9.30
C LEU A 238 23.65 0.43 -8.81
N SER A 239 22.69 0.16 -9.70
CA SER A 239 21.44 -0.55 -9.38
C SER A 239 21.71 -1.98 -8.91
N SER A 240 22.55 -2.74 -9.62
CA SER A 240 22.93 -4.11 -9.24
C SER A 240 23.61 -4.13 -7.87
N THR A 241 24.57 -3.25 -7.65
CA THR A 241 25.26 -3.12 -6.35
C THR A 241 24.28 -2.76 -5.24
N ALA A 242 23.34 -1.85 -5.50
CA ALA A 242 22.35 -1.42 -4.52
C ALA A 242 21.43 -2.56 -4.08
N PHE A 243 20.86 -3.31 -5.04
CA PHE A 243 19.98 -4.43 -4.72
C PHE A 243 20.72 -5.62 -4.09
N GLY A 244 21.99 -5.83 -4.45
CA GLY A 244 22.86 -6.79 -3.78
C GLY A 244 23.16 -6.41 -2.33
N ASP A 245 23.51 -5.15 -2.07
CA ASP A 245 23.81 -4.67 -0.73
C ASP A 245 22.59 -4.70 0.19
N VAL A 246 21.44 -4.14 -0.23
CA VAL A 246 20.26 -4.09 0.65
C VAL A 246 19.63 -5.45 0.88
N ALA A 247 19.89 -6.47 0.06
CA ALA A 247 19.43 -7.82 0.32
C ALA A 247 20.15 -8.49 1.52
N HIS A 248 21.36 -8.02 1.84
CA HIS A 248 22.28 -8.67 2.78
C HIS A 248 22.66 -7.80 3.98
N LEU A 249 22.69 -6.49 3.79
CA LEU A 249 23.17 -5.50 4.77
C LEU A 249 22.03 -4.58 5.21
N LEU A 250 22.17 -4.03 6.41
CA LEU A 250 21.23 -3.10 7.02
C LEU A 250 21.95 -1.80 7.40
N ARG A 251 21.18 -0.73 7.62
CA ARG A 251 21.73 0.53 8.13
C ARG A 251 22.24 0.35 9.56
N PRO A 252 23.39 0.97 9.91
CA PRO A 252 23.89 0.97 11.30
C PRO A 252 22.85 1.45 12.33
N ALA A 253 22.04 2.45 11.97
CA ALA A 253 20.99 2.98 12.85
C ALA A 253 19.88 1.96 13.16
N HIS A 254 19.52 1.09 12.21
CA HIS A 254 18.54 0.04 12.43
C HIS A 254 19.09 -1.04 13.38
N LEU A 255 20.32 -1.50 13.13
CA LEU A 255 21.01 -2.48 13.98
C LEU A 255 21.22 -1.96 15.41
N ALA A 256 21.58 -0.68 15.57
CA ALA A 256 21.68 -0.05 16.88
C ALA A 256 20.35 -0.04 17.65
N GLN A 257 19.23 0.15 16.94
CA GLN A 257 17.90 0.09 17.57
C GLN A 257 17.51 -1.33 17.96
N LEU A 258 17.93 -2.37 17.23
CA LEU A 258 17.79 -3.76 17.68
C LEU A 258 18.64 -4.05 18.93
N ARG A 259 19.92 -3.63 18.93
CA ARG A 259 20.81 -3.78 20.10
C ARG A 259 20.20 -3.14 21.35
N LYS A 260 19.60 -1.95 21.21
CA LYS A 260 18.95 -1.23 22.30
C LYS A 260 17.81 -2.02 22.96
N ILE A 261 17.10 -2.88 22.22
CA ILE A 261 16.04 -3.72 22.78
C ILE A 261 16.62 -4.69 23.82
N LEU A 262 17.79 -5.25 23.53
CA LEU A 262 18.46 -6.19 24.42
C LEU A 262 18.91 -5.52 25.73
N ASP A 263 19.27 -4.23 25.70
CA ASP A 263 19.72 -3.46 26.87
C ASP A 263 18.57 -2.83 27.67
N ASP A 264 17.37 -2.75 27.10
CA ASP A 264 16.25 -2.10 27.77
C ASP A 264 15.62 -3.04 28.80
N VAL A 265 15.71 -2.68 30.08
CA VAL A 265 15.12 -3.43 31.20
C VAL A 265 13.59 -3.53 31.11
N GLU A 266 12.93 -2.59 30.43
CA GLU A 266 11.48 -2.61 30.22
C GLU A 266 11.06 -3.42 28.98
N ALA A 267 12.01 -3.91 28.18
CA ALA A 267 11.70 -4.86 27.11
C ALA A 267 11.16 -6.16 27.72
N SER A 268 10.19 -6.79 27.05
CA SER A 268 9.78 -8.14 27.42
C SER A 268 10.82 -9.17 26.99
N ASP A 269 10.79 -10.36 27.57
CA ASP A 269 11.68 -11.45 27.14
C ASP A 269 11.45 -11.82 25.67
N ASN A 270 10.21 -11.75 25.20
CA ASN A 270 9.88 -11.95 23.79
C ASN A 270 10.43 -10.84 22.89
N ASP A 271 10.43 -9.58 23.33
CA ASP A 271 11.08 -8.49 22.58
C ASP A 271 12.57 -8.77 22.41
N ARG A 272 13.26 -9.17 23.50
CA ARG A 272 14.69 -9.49 23.46
C ARG A 272 14.97 -10.71 22.60
N PHE A 273 14.17 -11.76 22.72
CA PHE A 273 14.29 -12.97 21.91
C PHE A 273 14.15 -12.67 20.41
N VAL A 274 13.11 -11.91 20.02
CA VAL A 274 12.92 -11.54 18.61
C VAL A 274 14.05 -10.63 18.11
N ALA A 275 14.47 -9.64 18.90
CA ALA A 275 15.58 -8.76 18.53
C ALA A 275 16.91 -9.52 18.35
N MET A 276 17.17 -10.50 19.22
CA MET A 276 18.32 -11.39 19.13
C MET A 276 18.29 -12.22 17.84
N GLU A 277 17.18 -12.86 17.52
CA GLU A 277 17.04 -13.65 16.30
C GLU A 277 17.18 -12.80 15.03
N LEU A 278 16.69 -11.55 15.05
CA LEU A 278 16.88 -10.60 13.96
C LEU A 278 18.36 -10.18 13.80
N LEU A 279 19.09 -9.96 14.90
CA LEU A 279 20.52 -9.63 14.87
C LEU A 279 21.37 -10.80 14.38
N LYS A 280 21.13 -12.02 14.89
CA LYS A 280 21.81 -13.24 14.40
C LYS A 280 21.56 -13.45 12.91
N ASN A 281 20.32 -13.23 12.47
CA ASN A 281 19.97 -13.31 11.06
C ASN A 281 20.70 -12.26 10.21
N ALA A 282 20.78 -11.01 10.67
CA ALA A 282 21.54 -9.96 9.99
C ALA A 282 23.03 -10.31 9.89
N ASN A 283 23.61 -10.94 10.93
CA ASN A 283 24.99 -11.42 10.92
C ASN A 283 25.24 -12.58 9.95
N ILE A 284 24.25 -13.47 9.76
CA ILE A 284 24.33 -14.50 8.71
C ILE A 284 24.21 -13.88 7.32
N ALA A 285 23.29 -12.93 7.16
CA ALA A 285 23.03 -12.28 5.88
C ALA A 285 24.21 -11.41 5.40
N SER A 286 24.97 -10.80 6.32
CA SER A 286 26.16 -10.02 5.98
C SER A 286 27.27 -10.84 5.31
N GLY A 287 27.22 -12.17 5.41
CA GLY A 287 28.04 -13.10 4.64
C GLY A 287 27.73 -13.13 3.13
N ARG A 288 26.70 -12.42 2.66
CA ARG A 288 26.33 -12.25 1.24
C ARG A 288 25.94 -13.52 0.47
N ILE A 289 25.65 -14.62 1.17
CA ILE A 289 25.18 -15.88 0.56
C ILE A 289 23.67 -16.02 0.66
N LEU A 290 23.12 -15.90 1.89
CA LEU A 290 21.69 -15.97 2.17
C LEU A 290 21.15 -14.54 2.39
N PRO A 291 20.11 -14.09 1.67
CA PRO A 291 19.53 -12.77 1.91
C PRO A 291 18.83 -12.72 3.27
N GLY A 292 18.80 -11.55 3.92
CA GLY A 292 18.23 -11.41 5.27
C GLY A 292 16.75 -11.80 5.39
N CYS A 293 16.00 -11.81 4.30
CA CYS A 293 14.60 -12.23 4.25
C CYS A 293 14.34 -13.04 2.97
N GLN A 294 13.45 -14.04 3.05
CA GLN A 294 13.00 -14.82 1.89
C GLN A 294 12.25 -13.97 0.86
N ASP A 295 11.51 -12.96 1.33
CA ASP A 295 10.90 -11.96 0.47
C ASP A 295 11.93 -10.89 0.14
N THR A 296 12.69 -11.09 -0.93
CA THR A 296 13.67 -10.14 -1.46
C THR A 296 13.03 -8.87 -2.05
N GLY A 297 11.70 -8.79 -2.07
CA GLY A 297 10.94 -7.57 -2.31
C GLY A 297 10.88 -7.12 -3.76
N THR A 298 10.03 -6.14 -4.03
CA THR A 298 9.97 -5.42 -5.30
C THR A 298 11.12 -4.43 -5.37
N ALA A 299 11.84 -4.42 -6.50
CA ALA A 299 12.88 -3.44 -6.80
C ALA A 299 12.24 -2.09 -7.11
N ILE A 300 12.51 -1.08 -6.28
CA ILE A 300 12.03 0.30 -6.47
C ILE A 300 13.23 1.24 -6.55
N VAL A 301 13.25 2.10 -7.57
CA VAL A 301 14.29 3.12 -7.78
C VAL A 301 13.62 4.49 -7.89
N MET A 302 13.99 5.41 -7.01
CA MET A 302 13.68 6.83 -7.19
C MET A 302 14.95 7.58 -7.58
N GLY A 303 15.02 8.02 -8.83
CA GLY A 303 16.09 8.86 -9.36
C GLY A 303 15.71 10.35 -9.33
N LYS A 304 16.71 11.20 -9.12
CA LYS A 304 16.66 12.65 -9.30
C LYS A 304 17.81 13.07 -10.20
N ARG A 305 17.49 13.33 -11.47
CA ARG A 305 18.46 13.68 -12.50
C ARG A 305 18.58 15.20 -12.56
N GLY A 306 19.77 15.72 -12.23
CA GLY A 306 20.09 17.12 -12.42
C GLY A 306 19.96 17.54 -13.89
N HIS A 307 19.54 18.78 -14.14
CA HIS A 307 19.37 19.33 -15.49
C HIS A 307 20.65 19.38 -16.32
N LEU A 308 21.82 19.32 -15.69
CA LEU A 308 23.13 19.25 -16.37
C LEU A 308 23.63 17.81 -16.49
N VAL A 309 22.85 16.79 -16.13
CA VAL A 309 23.22 15.39 -16.32
C VAL A 309 22.66 14.88 -17.64
N LEU A 310 23.54 14.34 -18.48
CA LEU A 310 23.21 13.76 -19.78
C LEU A 310 23.38 12.23 -19.75
N THR A 311 22.29 11.51 -19.96
CA THR A 311 22.28 10.06 -20.20
C THR A 311 21.92 9.76 -21.66
N ASP A 312 21.90 8.49 -22.04
CA ASP A 312 21.45 8.05 -23.37
C ASP A 312 19.92 8.04 -23.54
N GLY A 313 19.17 8.40 -22.49
CA GLY A 313 17.72 8.43 -22.47
C GLY A 313 17.04 7.11 -22.06
N ASN A 314 17.80 6.02 -21.89
CA ASN A 314 17.29 4.69 -21.53
C ASN A 314 17.50 4.37 -20.04
N ASP A 315 17.47 5.38 -19.17
CA ASP A 315 17.74 5.27 -17.73
C ASP A 315 16.92 4.14 -17.06
N TYR A 316 15.66 4.01 -17.45
CA TYR A 316 14.73 2.98 -16.93
C TYR A 316 15.20 1.57 -17.26
N GLU A 317 15.70 1.35 -18.46
CA GLU A 317 16.20 0.06 -18.92
C GLU A 317 17.48 -0.31 -18.17
N HIS A 318 18.47 0.61 -18.11
CA HIS A 318 19.73 0.36 -17.41
C HIS A 318 19.54 0.09 -15.91
N LEU A 319 18.68 0.85 -15.24
CA LEU A 319 18.35 0.62 -13.83
C LEU A 319 17.64 -0.71 -13.61
N SER A 320 16.71 -1.09 -14.51
CA SER A 320 16.03 -2.38 -14.47
C SER A 320 16.98 -3.54 -14.75
N TRP A 321 17.95 -3.35 -15.64
CA TRP A 321 18.98 -4.33 -15.93
C TRP A 321 19.88 -4.57 -14.72
N GLY A 322 20.27 -3.51 -14.00
CA GLY A 322 21.02 -3.70 -12.76
C GLY A 322 20.22 -4.49 -11.71
N ALA A 323 18.91 -4.22 -11.58
CA ALA A 323 18.06 -5.05 -10.73
C ALA A 323 18.03 -6.51 -11.22
N TYR A 324 17.81 -6.74 -12.52
CA TYR A 324 17.87 -8.08 -13.11
C TYR A 324 19.16 -8.81 -12.74
N ASP A 325 20.32 -8.18 -12.92
CA ASP A 325 21.61 -8.79 -12.62
C ASP A 325 21.68 -9.23 -11.16
N ALA A 326 21.27 -8.39 -10.21
CA ALA A 326 21.28 -8.75 -8.79
C ALA A 326 20.36 -9.94 -8.49
N TYR A 327 19.13 -9.93 -9.01
CA TYR A 327 18.16 -10.99 -8.74
C TYR A 327 18.51 -12.30 -9.45
N THR A 328 19.13 -12.28 -10.64
CA THR A 328 19.48 -13.51 -11.35
C THR A 328 20.81 -14.11 -10.91
N SER A 329 21.82 -13.28 -10.61
CA SER A 329 23.16 -13.76 -10.23
C SER A 329 23.32 -14.15 -8.75
N MET A 330 22.48 -13.61 -7.86
CA MET A 330 22.54 -13.89 -6.42
C MET A 330 21.38 -14.80 -5.98
N ASN A 331 21.44 -15.32 -4.76
CA ASN A 331 20.44 -16.25 -4.18
C ASN A 331 19.17 -15.51 -3.71
N LEU A 332 18.63 -14.62 -4.53
CA LEU A 332 17.41 -13.86 -4.26
C LEU A 332 16.16 -14.59 -4.75
N ARG A 333 14.97 -14.01 -4.55
CA ARG A 333 13.69 -14.59 -4.98
C ARG A 333 13.02 -13.78 -6.09
N TYR A 334 12.38 -14.48 -7.03
CA TYR A 334 11.51 -13.89 -8.05
C TYR A 334 10.07 -13.80 -7.53
N SER A 335 9.62 -12.58 -7.23
CA SER A 335 8.36 -12.32 -6.53
C SER A 335 7.34 -11.53 -7.34
N GLN A 336 7.68 -11.11 -8.57
CA GLN A 336 6.73 -10.41 -9.44
C GLN A 336 5.92 -11.40 -10.24
N VAL A 337 4.61 -11.16 -10.24
CA VAL A 337 3.61 -11.98 -10.91
C VAL A 337 2.95 -11.11 -11.98
N ALA A 338 3.09 -11.51 -13.24
CA ALA A 338 2.57 -10.78 -14.38
C ALA A 338 1.16 -11.27 -14.75
N PRO A 339 0.18 -10.37 -14.92
CA PRO A 339 -1.14 -10.76 -15.40
C PRO A 339 -1.08 -11.09 -16.90
N LEU A 340 -1.54 -12.28 -17.28
CA LEU A 340 -1.77 -12.68 -18.67
C LEU A 340 -3.19 -12.35 -19.11
N SER A 341 -4.13 -12.48 -18.17
CA SER A 341 -5.51 -12.03 -18.28
C SER A 341 -5.97 -11.47 -16.93
N MET A 342 -7.28 -11.30 -16.72
CA MET A 342 -7.79 -10.82 -15.43
C MET A 342 -7.49 -11.78 -14.27
N PHE A 343 -7.41 -13.09 -14.54
CA PHE A 343 -7.28 -14.12 -13.50
C PHE A 343 -6.08 -15.05 -13.72
N GLU A 344 -5.53 -15.10 -14.93
CA GLU A 344 -4.36 -15.90 -15.24
C GLU A 344 -3.10 -15.08 -15.04
N GLU A 345 -2.14 -15.68 -14.37
CA GLU A 345 -0.92 -15.03 -13.91
C GLU A 345 0.29 -15.93 -14.14
N LYS A 346 1.47 -15.32 -14.29
CA LYS A 346 2.73 -16.04 -14.41
C LYS A 346 3.85 -15.30 -13.68
N ASN A 347 4.68 -16.03 -12.93
CA ASN A 347 5.90 -15.46 -12.37
C ASN A 347 6.83 -15.01 -13.51
N THR A 348 7.42 -13.82 -13.40
CA THR A 348 8.31 -13.29 -14.45
C THR A 348 9.67 -13.97 -14.51
N GLY A 349 10.01 -14.81 -13.51
CA GLY A 349 11.26 -15.57 -13.44
C GLY A 349 12.50 -14.71 -13.20
N THR A 350 12.33 -13.42 -12.93
CA THR A 350 13.42 -12.43 -12.88
C THR A 350 13.25 -11.37 -11.80
N ASN A 351 12.09 -11.35 -11.12
CA ASN A 351 11.65 -10.26 -10.23
C ASN A 351 11.46 -8.89 -10.91
N LEU A 352 11.45 -8.84 -12.24
CA LEU A 352 11.02 -7.65 -12.99
C LEU A 352 9.50 -7.67 -13.24
N PRO A 353 8.86 -6.51 -13.54
CA PRO A 353 9.44 -5.18 -13.67
C PRO A 353 9.87 -4.55 -12.34
N ALA A 354 10.89 -3.70 -12.39
CA ALA A 354 11.21 -2.77 -11.31
C ALA A 354 10.29 -1.53 -11.41
N GLN A 355 9.96 -0.91 -10.27
CA GLN A 355 9.35 0.42 -10.27
C GLN A 355 10.46 1.46 -10.36
N VAL A 356 10.53 2.19 -11.47
CA VAL A 356 11.53 3.25 -11.67
C VAL A 356 10.84 4.60 -11.82
N ASP A 357 11.17 5.57 -10.97
CA ASP A 357 10.68 6.95 -11.03
C ASP A 357 11.88 7.89 -11.18
N VAL A 358 12.08 8.50 -12.35
CA VAL A 358 13.12 9.52 -12.55
C VAL A 358 12.50 10.92 -12.56
N LEU A 359 12.94 11.76 -11.62
CA LEU A 359 12.50 13.15 -11.47
C LEU A 359 13.57 14.11 -12.00
N GLY A 360 13.16 15.18 -12.69
CA GLY A 360 14.07 16.27 -13.07
C GLY A 360 14.35 17.20 -11.89
N THR A 361 15.62 17.54 -11.67
CA THR A 361 16.06 18.49 -10.63
C THR A 361 17.08 19.48 -11.17
N LYS A 362 17.49 20.48 -10.37
CA LYS A 362 18.64 21.33 -10.68
C LYS A 362 19.95 20.63 -10.29
N GLY A 363 21.08 21.15 -10.79
CA GLY A 363 22.43 20.62 -10.55
C GLY A 363 22.97 19.72 -11.65
N ASP A 364 24.20 19.27 -11.43
CA ASP A 364 25.05 18.40 -12.25
C ASP A 364 25.28 17.00 -11.63
N GLU A 365 24.48 16.64 -10.62
CA GLU A 365 24.52 15.33 -9.97
C GLU A 365 23.24 14.52 -10.27
N TYR A 366 23.38 13.19 -10.24
CA TYR A 366 22.27 12.25 -10.32
C TYR A 366 22.15 11.50 -8.99
N HIS A 367 21.09 11.75 -8.23
CA HIS A 367 20.85 11.10 -6.93
C HIS A 367 19.81 9.99 -7.02
N PHE A 368 19.94 8.98 -6.17
CA PHE A 368 19.08 7.81 -6.15
C PHE A 368 18.71 7.42 -4.72
N LEU A 369 17.51 6.86 -4.57
CA LEU A 369 17.13 6.00 -3.46
C LEU A 369 16.66 4.67 -4.04
N PHE A 370 17.37 3.60 -3.70
CA PHE A 370 17.00 2.23 -4.03
C PHE A 370 16.27 1.62 -2.83
N ILE A 371 15.18 0.90 -3.06
CA ILE A 371 14.37 0.27 -2.01
C ILE A 371 14.00 -1.15 -2.47
N ALA A 372 14.34 -2.16 -1.68
CA ALA A 372 13.88 -3.54 -1.88
C ALA A 372 12.66 -3.81 -0.98
N LYS A 373 11.47 -3.39 -1.42
CA LYS A 373 10.29 -3.35 -0.55
C LYS A 373 9.59 -4.71 -0.50
N GLY A 374 9.59 -5.35 0.67
CA GLY A 374 8.84 -6.60 0.88
C GLY A 374 7.32 -6.39 0.74
N GLY A 375 6.63 -7.37 0.16
CA GLY A 375 5.18 -7.32 -0.07
C GLY A 375 4.39 -7.19 1.24
N GLY A 376 4.88 -7.83 2.31
CA GLY A 376 4.25 -7.76 3.63
C GLY A 376 4.14 -6.34 4.18
N SER A 377 5.20 -5.53 4.09
CA SER A 377 5.18 -4.13 4.53
C SER A 377 4.58 -3.19 3.48
N ALA A 378 4.67 -3.52 2.18
CA ALA A 378 3.94 -2.79 1.14
C ALA A 378 2.43 -2.83 1.39
N ASN A 379 1.88 -4.00 1.72
CA ASN A 379 0.46 -4.20 2.03
C ASN A 379 -0.01 -3.51 3.31
N LYS A 380 0.92 -3.02 4.13
CA LYS A 380 0.65 -2.21 5.33
C LYS A 380 0.85 -0.72 5.09
N THR A 381 0.65 -0.28 3.85
CA THR A 381 0.54 1.13 3.48
C THR A 381 -0.93 1.45 3.26
N PHE A 382 -1.53 2.25 4.13
CA PHE A 382 -2.95 2.56 4.13
C PHE A 382 -3.21 4.03 3.80
N LEU A 383 -4.31 4.27 3.10
CA LEU A 383 -4.85 5.60 2.82
C LEU A 383 -6.19 5.76 3.54
N TYR A 384 -6.35 6.87 4.25
CA TYR A 384 -7.60 7.24 4.88
C TYR A 384 -8.01 8.64 4.41
N GLN A 385 -9.23 8.75 3.88
CA GLN A 385 -9.79 10.04 3.50
C GLN A 385 -10.48 10.66 4.71
N GLN A 386 -9.86 11.68 5.28
CA GLN A 386 -10.32 12.35 6.50
C GLN A 386 -10.71 13.79 6.21
N THR A 387 -11.18 14.50 7.23
CA THR A 387 -11.62 15.90 7.13
C THR A 387 -10.89 16.78 8.12
N LYS A 388 -11.13 18.10 8.07
CA LYS A 388 -10.62 19.04 9.07
C LYS A 388 -11.05 18.69 10.50
N ALA A 389 -12.16 17.96 10.70
CA ALA A 389 -12.61 17.53 12.03
C ALA A 389 -11.57 16.65 12.75
N LEU A 390 -10.76 15.89 12.00
CA LEU A 390 -9.68 15.08 12.56
C LEU A 390 -8.56 15.92 13.17
N LEU A 391 -8.32 17.14 12.66
CA LEU A 391 -7.14 17.95 13.00
C LEU A 391 -7.32 18.73 14.30
N ASN A 392 -7.49 17.99 15.39
CA ASN A 392 -7.36 18.39 16.78
C ASN A 392 -6.69 17.25 17.57
N PRO A 393 -6.03 17.51 18.71
CA PRO A 393 -5.23 16.50 19.41
C PRO A 393 -6.00 15.22 19.77
N THR A 394 -7.18 15.36 20.37
CA THR A 394 -7.98 14.22 20.82
C THR A 394 -8.43 13.33 19.67
N SER A 395 -9.00 13.92 18.61
CA SER A 395 -9.49 13.13 17.47
C SER A 395 -8.35 12.46 16.70
N LEU A 396 -7.22 13.16 16.54
CA LEU A 396 -6.07 12.61 15.85
C LEU A 396 -5.44 11.46 16.64
N GLU A 397 -5.31 11.61 17.96
CA GLU A 397 -4.75 10.58 18.83
C GLU A 397 -5.60 9.31 18.82
N SER A 398 -6.92 9.42 19.04
CA SER A 398 -7.83 8.27 18.98
C SER A 398 -7.83 7.60 17.60
N PHE A 399 -7.81 8.39 16.52
CA PHE A 399 -7.73 7.85 15.17
C PHE A 399 -6.43 7.08 14.95
N LEU A 400 -5.29 7.65 15.33
CA LEU A 400 -3.99 7.00 15.14
C LEU A 400 -3.88 5.74 15.98
N GLU A 401 -4.33 5.75 17.24
CA GLU A 401 -4.32 4.55 18.08
C GLU A 401 -5.12 3.41 17.43
N GLU A 402 -6.34 3.71 16.96
CA GLU A 402 -7.19 2.74 16.28
C GLU A 402 -6.51 2.20 15.01
N LYS A 403 -6.01 3.08 14.14
CA LYS A 403 -5.46 2.67 12.84
C LYS A 403 -4.11 1.98 12.94
N ILE A 404 -3.25 2.39 13.87
CA ILE A 404 -1.94 1.76 14.08
C ILE A 404 -2.11 0.32 14.58
N LYS A 405 -3.10 0.04 15.45
CA LYS A 405 -3.42 -1.34 15.86
C LYS A 405 -3.78 -2.24 14.67
N THR A 406 -4.45 -1.70 13.64
CA THR A 406 -4.82 -2.48 12.43
C THR A 406 -3.62 -2.94 11.59
N ILE A 407 -2.43 -2.35 11.79
CA ILE A 407 -1.19 -2.84 11.15
C ILE A 407 -0.91 -4.26 11.65
N GLY A 408 -1.08 -4.48 12.97
CA GLY A 408 -0.81 -5.73 13.66
C GLY A 408 0.65 -6.17 13.53
N THR A 409 0.91 -7.45 13.77
CA THR A 409 2.26 -8.06 13.70
C THR A 409 2.55 -8.66 12.32
N SER A 410 1.64 -8.45 11.37
CA SER A 410 1.66 -9.02 10.02
C SER A 410 2.76 -8.49 9.10
N ALA A 411 3.52 -7.46 9.47
CA ALA A 411 4.64 -6.95 8.66
C ALA A 411 6.00 -7.05 9.35
N CYS A 412 6.15 -7.92 10.35
CA CYS A 412 7.42 -8.15 11.06
C CYS A 412 7.91 -6.88 11.79
N PRO A 413 7.25 -6.47 12.90
CA PRO A 413 7.81 -5.47 13.80
C PRO A 413 9.12 -5.97 14.45
N PRO A 414 9.97 -5.05 14.98
CA PRO A 414 9.68 -3.63 15.25
C PRO A 414 9.67 -2.75 13.99
N TYR A 415 8.72 -1.82 13.90
CA TYR A 415 8.52 -0.99 12.72
C TYR A 415 9.27 0.35 12.74
N HIS A 416 9.72 0.81 11.57
CA HIS A 416 9.86 2.25 11.31
C HIS A 416 8.51 2.77 10.80
N LEU A 417 7.69 3.33 11.70
CA LEU A 417 6.33 3.78 11.35
C LEU A 417 6.38 5.18 10.73
N ALA A 418 5.68 5.38 9.62
CA ALA A 418 5.50 6.67 8.99
C ALA A 418 4.03 7.06 8.96
N VAL A 419 3.73 8.29 9.35
CA VAL A 419 2.41 8.92 9.30
C VAL A 419 2.52 10.20 8.49
N VAL A 420 1.66 10.38 7.50
CA VAL A 420 1.57 11.60 6.70
C VAL A 420 0.18 12.17 6.82
N ILE A 421 0.08 13.45 7.21
CA ILE A 421 -1.19 14.15 7.39
C ILE A 421 -1.28 15.29 6.39
N GLY A 422 -2.28 15.23 5.52
CA GLY A 422 -2.42 16.12 4.37
C GLY A 422 -1.72 15.56 3.13
N GLY A 423 -1.68 16.39 2.09
CA GLY A 423 -1.19 16.03 0.76
C GLY A 423 -2.03 16.72 -0.30
N LEU A 424 -1.41 17.04 -1.43
CA LEU A 424 -2.11 17.63 -2.57
C LEU A 424 -2.97 16.60 -3.31
N SER A 425 -2.65 15.31 -3.15
CA SER A 425 -3.41 14.18 -3.67
C SER A 425 -3.16 12.90 -2.85
N ALA A 426 -3.92 11.85 -3.13
CA ALA A 426 -3.80 10.56 -2.47
C ALA A 426 -2.43 9.91 -2.74
N GLU A 427 -2.03 9.86 -4.00
CA GLU A 427 -0.77 9.30 -4.48
C GLU A 427 0.45 10.07 -3.97
N GLN A 428 0.37 11.40 -3.85
CA GLN A 428 1.45 12.18 -3.22
C GLN A 428 1.55 11.85 -1.72
N THR A 429 0.42 11.69 -1.03
CA THR A 429 0.39 11.30 0.39
C THR A 429 1.08 9.95 0.56
N LEU A 430 0.71 8.94 -0.24
CA LEU A 430 1.28 7.59 -0.14
C LEU A 430 2.75 7.53 -0.56
N LYS A 431 3.17 8.27 -1.59
CA LYS A 431 4.59 8.42 -1.93
C LYS A 431 5.37 9.06 -0.79
N THR A 432 4.79 10.05 -0.11
CA THR A 432 5.43 10.68 1.05
C THR A 432 5.54 9.71 2.22
N VAL A 433 4.51 8.90 2.51
CA VAL A 433 4.56 7.84 3.54
C VAL A 433 5.68 6.85 3.23
N LYS A 434 5.77 6.39 1.97
CA LYS A 434 6.82 5.47 1.54
C LYS A 434 8.20 6.03 1.86
N LEU A 435 8.48 7.25 1.41
CA LEU A 435 9.79 7.88 1.59
C LEU A 435 10.08 8.21 3.06
N ALA A 436 9.08 8.68 3.81
CA ALA A 436 9.21 8.90 5.26
C ALA A 436 9.58 7.61 6.01
N SER A 437 8.99 6.47 5.64
CA SER A 437 9.33 5.17 6.26
C SER A 437 10.76 4.71 5.99
N THR A 438 11.40 5.25 4.95
CA THR A 438 12.82 4.98 4.61
C THR A 438 13.79 6.02 5.20
N LYS A 439 13.29 6.91 6.08
CA LYS A 439 14.04 8.02 6.69
C LYS A 439 14.59 9.03 5.66
N TYR A 440 13.99 9.10 4.47
CA TYR A 440 14.41 9.99 3.40
C TYR A 440 14.14 11.47 3.70
N TYR A 441 13.13 11.75 4.52
CA TYR A 441 12.70 13.10 4.89
C TYR A 441 13.17 13.56 6.28
N ASP A 442 14.21 12.93 6.83
CA ASP A 442 14.70 13.22 8.18
C ASP A 442 15.26 14.64 8.35
N THR A 443 15.70 15.26 7.25
CA THR A 443 16.25 16.63 7.20
C THR A 443 15.21 17.69 6.82
N LEU A 444 13.91 17.36 6.79
CA LEU A 444 12.87 18.38 6.64
C LEU A 444 12.87 19.35 7.85
N PRO A 445 12.45 20.60 7.66
CA PRO A 445 12.21 21.52 8.76
C PRO A 445 11.23 20.90 9.78
N THR A 446 11.37 21.25 11.06
CA THR A 446 10.54 20.67 12.12
C THR A 446 9.32 21.51 12.50
N LYS A 447 9.13 22.64 11.81
CA LYS A 447 8.01 23.56 12.02
C LYS A 447 7.47 24.06 10.69
N GLY A 448 6.15 24.28 10.65
CA GLY A 448 5.50 24.99 9.56
C GLY A 448 6.10 26.38 9.35
N ASP A 449 6.02 26.87 8.12
CA ASP A 449 6.52 28.19 7.77
C ASP A 449 5.57 29.29 8.30
N PRO A 450 6.05 30.26 9.11
CA PRO A 450 5.25 31.40 9.56
C PRO A 450 4.66 32.23 8.42
N SER A 451 5.29 32.25 7.24
CA SER A 451 4.79 32.93 6.05
C SER A 451 3.62 32.19 5.36
N ALA A 452 3.24 31.02 5.87
CA ALA A 452 2.18 30.16 5.33
C ALA A 452 2.41 29.71 3.87
N SER A 453 3.67 29.56 3.45
CA SER A 453 4.04 29.07 2.11
C SER A 453 3.51 27.67 1.76
N GLY A 454 3.13 26.88 2.77
CA GLY A 454 2.62 25.52 2.58
C GLY A 454 3.70 24.44 2.47
N ARG A 455 4.96 24.74 2.81
CA ARG A 455 6.03 23.72 2.85
C ARG A 455 5.72 22.58 3.84
N ALA A 456 6.20 21.40 3.52
CA ALA A 456 6.18 20.23 4.39
C ALA A 456 7.08 20.42 5.61
N PHE A 457 6.71 19.80 6.73
CA PHE A 457 7.58 19.72 7.90
C PHE A 457 7.46 18.38 8.61
N ARG A 458 8.51 18.00 9.34
CA ARG A 458 8.57 16.83 10.20
C ARG A 458 8.11 17.21 11.61
N ASP A 459 7.04 16.59 12.09
CA ASP A 459 6.44 16.93 13.39
C ASP A 459 7.01 16.03 14.50
N VAL A 460 8.10 16.49 15.13
CA VAL A 460 8.82 15.73 16.15
C VAL A 460 8.01 15.52 17.44
N GLU A 461 7.09 16.44 17.77
CA GLU A 461 6.22 16.28 18.94
C GLU A 461 5.26 15.10 18.73
N TRP A 462 4.63 15.02 17.56
CA TRP A 462 3.77 13.90 17.24
C TRP A 462 4.52 12.59 17.03
N GLU A 463 5.79 12.61 16.61
CA GLU A 463 6.62 11.41 16.59
C GLU A 463 6.78 10.81 17.99
N ASP A 464 7.13 11.63 18.98
CA ASP A 464 7.32 11.17 20.37
C ASP A 464 6.00 10.68 20.98
N ARG A 465 4.90 11.42 20.77
CA ARG A 465 3.57 11.03 21.25
C ARG A 465 3.11 9.69 20.68
N ILE A 466 3.29 9.48 19.37
CA ILE A 466 2.92 8.22 18.72
C ILE A 466 3.84 7.09 19.18
N LEU A 467 5.14 7.34 19.34
CA LEU A 467 6.07 6.31 19.83
C LEU A 467 5.66 5.82 21.21
N GLU A 468 5.38 6.74 22.13
CA GLU A 468 4.92 6.43 23.47
C GLU A 468 3.58 5.69 23.47
N MET A 469 2.64 6.10 22.61
CA MET A 469 1.40 5.37 22.38
C MET A 469 1.67 3.93 21.94
N THR A 470 2.55 3.71 20.95
CA THR A 470 2.85 2.36 20.45
C THR A 470 3.50 1.46 21.50
N ARG A 471 4.32 2.02 22.40
CA ARG A 471 4.94 1.28 23.51
C ARG A 471 3.93 0.80 24.54
N LYS A 472 2.84 1.54 24.73
CA LYS A 472 1.74 1.20 25.64
C LYS A 472 0.73 0.21 25.07
N MET A 473 0.79 -0.11 23.77
CA MET A 473 -0.16 -1.03 23.14
C MET A 473 0.00 -2.49 23.59
N GLY A 474 1.17 -2.86 24.14
CA GLY A 474 1.44 -4.23 24.59
C GLY A 474 1.70 -5.24 23.46
N ILE A 475 1.60 -4.85 22.18
CA ILE A 475 1.79 -5.74 21.02
C ILE A 475 3.24 -6.21 20.86
N GLY A 476 4.20 -5.36 21.22
CA GLY A 476 5.64 -5.63 21.18
C GLY A 476 6.23 -6.01 19.82
N ALA A 477 7.46 -6.50 19.86
CA ALA A 477 8.15 -7.09 18.73
C ALA A 477 7.56 -8.49 18.47
N GLN A 478 6.44 -8.51 17.75
CA GLN A 478 5.72 -9.70 17.25
C GLN A 478 4.94 -10.49 18.31
N PHE A 479 5.49 -10.69 19.51
CA PHE A 479 4.92 -11.59 20.52
C PHE A 479 4.74 -10.92 21.89
N GLY A 480 4.09 -9.76 21.91
CA GLY A 480 3.81 -9.02 23.13
C GLY A 480 5.02 -8.24 23.64
N GLY A 481 4.77 -7.09 24.27
CA GLY A 481 5.82 -6.25 24.86
C GLY A 481 5.81 -4.79 24.39
N LYS A 482 6.97 -4.14 24.48
CA LYS A 482 7.15 -2.69 24.31
C LYS A 482 7.49 -2.31 22.87
N TYR A 483 8.22 -3.17 22.14
CA TYR A 483 8.90 -2.78 20.90
C TYR A 483 8.08 -3.03 19.64
N PHE A 484 6.86 -2.48 19.60
CA PHE A 484 6.05 -2.50 18.37
C PHE A 484 6.67 -1.65 17.25
N CYS A 485 7.27 -0.52 17.60
CA CYS A 485 7.99 0.38 16.70
C CYS A 485 9.42 0.65 17.21
N HIS A 486 10.38 0.70 16.29
CA HIS A 486 11.71 1.25 16.53
C HIS A 486 11.65 2.77 16.73
N ASP A 487 10.99 3.45 15.80
CA ASP A 487 10.80 4.91 15.77
C ASP A 487 9.63 5.30 14.85
N ILE A 488 9.27 6.58 14.90
CA ILE A 488 8.17 7.18 14.14
C ILE A 488 8.69 8.31 13.26
N ARG A 489 8.09 8.50 12.09
CA ARG A 489 8.19 9.72 11.27
C ARG A 489 6.81 10.30 11.02
N VAL A 490 6.61 11.57 11.36
CA VAL A 490 5.35 12.28 11.10
C VAL A 490 5.61 13.44 10.16
N ILE A 491 5.08 13.37 8.94
CA ILE A 491 5.20 14.46 7.97
C ILE A 491 3.85 15.16 7.80
N ARG A 492 3.83 16.48 8.05
CA ARG A 492 2.66 17.32 7.84
C ARG A 492 2.79 18.03 6.50
N LEU A 493 1.81 17.82 5.62
CA LEU A 493 1.73 18.41 4.27
C LEU A 493 0.63 19.47 4.17
N PRO A 494 0.69 20.41 3.21
CA PRO A 494 -0.47 21.24 2.87
C PRO A 494 -1.61 20.36 2.34
N ARG A 495 -2.83 20.90 2.30
CA ARG A 495 -4.01 20.18 1.82
C ARG A 495 -4.99 21.15 1.17
N HIS A 496 -5.75 20.67 0.20
CA HIS A 496 -6.93 21.40 -0.26
C HIS A 496 -7.92 21.59 0.90
N GLY A 497 -8.64 22.72 0.95
CA GLY A 497 -9.52 23.07 2.07
C GLY A 497 -10.57 21.99 2.38
N ALA A 498 -11.09 21.32 1.35
CA ALA A 498 -12.10 20.26 1.42
C ALA A 498 -11.53 18.84 1.64
N SER A 499 -10.21 18.68 1.74
CA SER A 499 -9.56 17.37 1.77
C SER A 499 -8.61 17.26 2.96
N CYS A 500 -8.45 16.05 3.50
CA CYS A 500 -7.39 15.73 4.45
C CYS A 500 -7.00 14.24 4.28
N PRO A 501 -6.25 13.89 3.22
CA PRO A 501 -5.74 12.53 3.11
C PRO A 501 -4.75 12.26 4.26
N VAL A 502 -4.83 11.07 4.83
CA VAL A 502 -3.89 10.59 5.85
C VAL A 502 -3.33 9.26 5.38
N GLY A 503 -2.01 9.16 5.37
CA GLY A 503 -1.32 7.94 5.01
C GLY A 503 -0.56 7.36 6.20
N ILE A 504 -0.62 6.05 6.37
CA ILE A 504 0.14 5.32 7.41
C ILE A 504 0.87 4.16 6.73
N GLY A 505 2.14 3.97 7.04
CA GLY A 505 2.94 2.89 6.47
C GLY A 505 4.15 2.55 7.32
N VAL A 506 4.77 1.42 7.05
CA VAL A 506 5.90 0.91 7.85
C VAL A 506 7.09 0.48 6.98
N SER A 507 8.30 0.63 7.51
CA SER A 507 9.40 -0.28 7.18
C SER A 507 9.42 -1.43 8.18
N CYS A 508 9.63 -2.64 7.67
CA CYS A 508 9.67 -3.88 8.45
C CYS A 508 11.09 -4.21 8.94
N SER A 509 11.28 -5.32 9.66
CA SER A 509 12.62 -5.82 10.03
C SER A 509 13.57 -5.98 8.83
N ALA A 510 13.05 -6.26 7.63
CA ALA A 510 13.82 -6.14 6.39
C ALA A 510 13.85 -4.66 5.94
N ASP A 511 14.56 -3.81 6.71
CA ASP A 511 14.69 -2.36 6.46
C ASP A 511 15.71 -2.06 5.35
N ARG A 512 15.25 -2.21 4.09
CA ARG A 512 16.13 -2.32 2.92
C ARG A 512 16.00 -1.13 1.99
N GLN A 513 16.85 -0.13 2.23
CA GLN A 513 17.07 0.99 1.32
C GLN A 513 18.53 1.43 1.33
N VAL A 514 18.98 2.00 0.22
CA VAL A 514 20.33 2.55 0.09
C VAL A 514 20.30 3.77 -0.84
N LYS A 515 20.97 4.85 -0.44
CA LYS A 515 21.15 6.03 -1.27
C LYS A 515 22.29 5.82 -2.26
N GLY A 516 22.17 6.38 -3.45
CA GLY A 516 23.23 6.41 -4.45
C GLY A 516 23.39 7.82 -5.03
N LYS A 517 24.57 8.14 -5.54
CA LYS A 517 24.79 9.35 -6.33
C LYS A 517 25.87 9.16 -7.38
N ILE A 518 25.70 9.85 -8.51
CA ILE A 518 26.69 9.96 -9.57
C ILE A 518 27.06 11.45 -9.68
N THR A 519 28.36 11.72 -9.54
CA THR A 519 28.93 13.06 -9.62
C THR A 519 30.12 13.03 -10.59
N LYS A 520 30.74 14.18 -10.86
CA LYS A 520 32.01 14.24 -11.62
C LYS A 520 33.15 13.39 -11.03
N ASP A 521 33.07 13.03 -9.74
CA ASP A 521 34.11 12.28 -9.04
C ASP A 521 33.89 10.76 -9.10
N GLY A 522 32.81 10.31 -9.74
CA GLY A 522 32.48 8.91 -9.98
C GLY A 522 31.10 8.51 -9.47
N VAL A 523 30.95 7.22 -9.17
CA VAL A 523 29.69 6.62 -8.71
C VAL A 523 29.83 6.21 -7.25
N PHE A 524 28.87 6.62 -6.43
CA PHE A 524 28.88 6.44 -5.00
C PHE A 524 27.60 5.78 -4.51
N ILE A 525 27.72 4.97 -3.47
CA ILE A 525 26.60 4.32 -2.79
C ILE A 525 26.74 4.49 -1.28
N GLU A 526 25.64 4.61 -0.57
CA GLU A 526 25.60 4.65 0.90
C GLU A 526 26.30 3.41 1.48
N GLN A 527 27.15 3.63 2.48
CA GLN A 527 27.88 2.58 3.18
C GLN A 527 26.95 1.96 4.24
N LEU A 528 26.43 0.77 3.95
CA LEU A 528 25.72 -0.06 4.94
C LEU A 528 26.70 -0.78 5.87
N GLU A 529 26.18 -1.36 6.95
CA GLU A 529 26.98 -2.08 7.93
C GLU A 529 27.46 -3.43 7.38
N THR A 530 28.76 -3.68 7.43
CA THR A 530 29.36 -4.96 7.04
C THR A 530 29.77 -5.81 8.25
N ASP A 531 30.05 -5.19 9.39
CA ASP A 531 30.35 -5.87 10.65
C ASP A 531 29.15 -5.77 11.60
N VAL A 532 28.21 -6.69 11.42
CA VAL A 532 27.02 -6.80 12.28
C VAL A 532 27.36 -7.36 13.66
N SER A 533 28.49 -8.08 13.78
CA SER A 533 28.86 -8.79 15.00
C SER A 533 29.03 -7.87 16.22
N LYS A 534 29.46 -6.63 16.01
CA LYS A 534 29.56 -5.60 17.06
C LYS A 534 28.22 -5.17 17.68
N TYR A 535 27.08 -5.54 17.09
CA TYR A 535 25.74 -5.32 17.64
C TYR A 535 25.18 -6.55 18.37
N LEU A 536 25.88 -7.69 18.35
CA LEU A 536 25.55 -8.84 19.18
C LEU A 536 26.09 -8.60 20.60
N PRO A 537 25.43 -9.12 21.65
CA PRO A 537 25.97 -9.07 23.00
C PRO A 537 27.27 -9.88 23.10
N GLU A 538 28.15 -9.47 24.01
CA GLU A 538 29.38 -10.22 24.30
C GLU A 538 29.06 -11.61 24.85
N VAL A 539 29.75 -12.62 24.35
CA VAL A 539 29.68 -13.98 24.87
C VAL A 539 30.55 -14.04 26.12
N THR A 540 29.93 -14.02 27.30
CA THR A 540 30.61 -14.23 28.60
C THR A 540 30.52 -15.69 29.03
N ASP A 541 31.35 -16.11 29.99
CA ASP A 541 31.34 -17.49 30.53
C ASP A 541 29.98 -17.92 31.12
N GLU A 542 29.16 -16.94 31.54
CA GLU A 542 27.78 -17.15 32.00
C GLU A 542 26.82 -17.60 30.89
N HIS A 543 27.18 -17.35 29.62
CA HIS A 543 26.45 -17.80 28.43
C HIS A 543 26.95 -19.14 27.87
N LEU A 544 28.04 -19.69 28.41
CA LEU A 544 28.66 -20.95 27.99
C LEU A 544 28.20 -22.17 28.82
N GLY A 545 27.57 -21.94 29.97
CA GLY A 545 26.69 -22.92 30.62
C GLY A 545 25.28 -22.79 30.05
N ASP A 546 24.47 -23.86 30.07
CA ASP A 546 23.06 -23.83 29.68
C ASP A 546 22.34 -22.71 30.46
N SER A 547 22.27 -21.50 29.90
CA SER A 547 21.79 -20.34 30.61
C SER A 547 20.29 -20.51 30.88
N GLU A 548 19.91 -20.56 32.16
CA GLU A 548 18.57 -20.81 32.70
C GLU A 548 17.48 -19.78 32.27
N SER A 549 17.71 -18.93 31.27
CA SER A 549 16.68 -18.05 30.69
C SER A 549 15.85 -18.72 29.59
N ASP A 550 15.96 -20.04 29.42
CA ASP A 550 15.07 -20.83 28.60
C ASP A 550 13.66 -20.82 29.18
N ALA A 551 12.83 -19.86 28.75
CA ALA A 551 11.39 -20.01 28.80
C ALA A 551 11.06 -21.41 28.26
N LYS A 552 10.64 -22.33 29.16
CA LYS A 552 10.43 -23.78 28.94
C LYS A 552 9.94 -24.06 27.51
N GLU A 553 10.87 -24.32 26.61
CA GLU A 553 10.55 -24.60 25.21
C GLU A 553 10.05 -26.03 25.14
N VAL A 554 8.87 -26.22 24.56
CA VAL A 554 8.31 -27.55 24.36
C VAL A 554 8.85 -28.11 23.06
N LYS A 555 9.72 -29.11 23.15
CA LYS A 555 10.23 -29.84 21.98
C LYS A 555 9.16 -30.81 21.49
N ILE A 556 8.83 -30.74 20.20
CA ILE A 556 7.86 -31.61 19.54
C ILE A 556 8.55 -32.27 18.34
N ASP A 557 8.66 -33.59 18.40
CA ASP A 557 9.07 -34.42 17.27
C ASP A 557 7.82 -34.92 16.53
N MET A 558 7.68 -34.48 15.28
CA MET A 558 6.55 -34.76 14.40
C MET A 558 6.78 -36.01 13.53
N ASN A 559 7.99 -36.57 13.51
CA ASN A 559 8.30 -37.74 12.65
C ASN A 559 7.65 -39.03 13.14
N ALA A 560 7.38 -39.12 14.44
CA ALA A 560 6.90 -40.34 15.09
C ALA A 560 5.42 -40.28 15.53
N ILE A 561 4.69 -39.21 15.17
CA ILE A 561 3.32 -38.99 15.65
C ILE A 561 2.37 -38.64 14.50
N SER A 562 1.11 -39.04 14.63
CA SER A 562 0.07 -38.66 13.67
C SER A 562 -0.37 -37.20 13.84
N MET A 563 -1.10 -36.65 12.87
CA MET A 563 -1.71 -35.31 13.00
C MET A 563 -2.64 -35.22 14.22
N ASP A 564 -3.37 -36.28 14.54
CA ASP A 564 -4.25 -36.32 15.71
C ASP A 564 -3.46 -36.34 17.03
N ASP A 565 -2.36 -37.09 17.08
CA ASP A 565 -1.45 -37.10 18.24
C ASP A 565 -0.73 -35.75 18.43
N LEU A 566 -0.37 -35.10 17.33
CA LEU A 566 0.17 -33.74 17.34
C LEU A 566 -0.84 -32.76 17.92
N ARG A 567 -2.09 -32.78 17.45
CA ARG A 567 -3.18 -31.94 17.97
C ARG A 567 -3.45 -32.22 19.45
N ALA A 568 -3.49 -33.48 19.85
CA ALA A 568 -3.65 -33.89 21.25
C ALA A 568 -2.49 -33.39 22.13
N THR A 569 -1.27 -33.39 21.60
CA THR A 569 -0.09 -32.84 22.27
C THR A 569 -0.17 -31.32 22.41
N LEU A 570 -0.49 -30.59 21.34
CA LEU A 570 -0.65 -29.14 21.35
C LEU A 570 -1.77 -28.70 22.30
N SER A 571 -2.85 -29.47 22.41
CA SER A 571 -3.99 -29.16 23.29
C SER A 571 -3.64 -29.11 24.78
N LYS A 572 -2.53 -29.73 25.20
CA LYS A 572 -2.02 -29.69 26.59
C LYS A 572 -1.48 -28.32 27.00
N TYR A 573 -1.19 -27.46 26.03
CA TYR A 573 -0.51 -26.18 26.26
C TYR A 573 -1.42 -24.98 25.94
N PRO A 574 -1.31 -23.88 26.70
CA PRO A 574 -2.04 -22.66 26.40
C PRO A 574 -1.41 -21.91 25.22
N VAL A 575 -2.15 -20.93 24.67
CA VAL A 575 -1.56 -19.89 23.83
C VAL A 575 -0.39 -19.20 24.55
N ARG A 576 0.54 -18.61 23.80
CA ARG A 576 1.82 -18.05 24.25
C ARG A 576 2.93 -19.07 24.55
N THR A 577 2.64 -20.37 24.52
CA THR A 577 3.67 -21.41 24.70
C THR A 577 4.66 -21.43 23.53
N ARG A 578 5.96 -21.44 23.83
CA ARG A 578 7.06 -21.56 22.85
C ARG A 578 7.33 -23.03 22.53
N LEU A 579 7.50 -23.34 21.25
CA LEU A 579 7.68 -24.67 20.69
C LEU A 579 8.99 -24.74 19.88
N SER A 580 9.63 -25.90 19.94
CA SER A 580 10.68 -26.33 19.02
C SER A 580 10.15 -27.49 18.19
N LEU A 581 9.98 -27.30 16.88
CA LEU A 581 9.42 -28.31 16.00
C LEU A 581 10.55 -29.05 15.25
N THR A 582 10.52 -30.37 15.29
CA THR A 582 11.39 -31.24 14.50
C THR A 582 10.55 -32.21 13.69
N GLY A 583 10.86 -32.38 12.41
CA GLY A 583 10.20 -33.31 11.49
C GLY A 583 9.71 -32.66 10.20
N THR A 584 8.84 -33.36 9.48
CA THR A 584 8.36 -32.93 8.16
C THR A 584 7.25 -31.88 8.24
N ILE A 585 7.36 -30.84 7.42
CA ILE A 585 6.36 -29.77 7.24
C ILE A 585 6.06 -29.60 5.75
N VAL A 586 4.81 -29.34 5.39
CA VAL A 586 4.40 -28.99 4.02
C VAL A 586 4.26 -27.48 3.89
N VAL A 587 4.86 -26.91 2.87
CA VAL A 587 4.81 -25.48 2.58
C VAL A 587 3.80 -25.22 1.48
N ALA A 588 2.84 -24.33 1.72
CA ALA A 588 1.90 -23.88 0.71
C ALA A 588 1.44 -22.44 1.02
N ARG A 589 1.24 -21.63 -0.01
CA ARG A 589 0.79 -20.23 0.14
C ARG A 589 -0.26 -19.85 -0.90
N ASP A 590 -0.39 -18.55 -1.18
CA ASP A 590 -1.51 -17.92 -1.89
C ASP A 590 -2.03 -18.72 -3.12
N ILE A 591 -1.18 -18.99 -4.13
CA ILE A 591 -1.59 -19.75 -5.33
C ILE A 591 -1.91 -21.22 -5.00
N ALA A 592 -1.07 -21.90 -4.23
CA ALA A 592 -1.30 -23.28 -3.82
C ALA A 592 -2.62 -23.45 -3.04
N HIS A 593 -3.00 -22.47 -2.21
CA HIS A 593 -4.29 -22.46 -1.50
C HIS A 593 -5.46 -22.27 -2.45
N ALA A 594 -5.34 -21.38 -3.45
CA ALA A 594 -6.36 -21.22 -4.48
C ALA A 594 -6.56 -22.51 -5.28
N LYS A 595 -5.48 -23.18 -5.68
CA LYS A 595 -5.53 -24.49 -6.38
C LYS A 595 -6.13 -25.59 -5.49
N MET A 596 -5.73 -25.68 -4.22
CA MET A 596 -6.35 -26.63 -3.28
C MET A 596 -7.86 -26.39 -3.09
N LEU A 597 -8.29 -25.13 -3.06
CA LEU A 597 -9.71 -24.79 -3.01
C LEU A 597 -10.44 -25.24 -4.29
N GLN A 598 -9.84 -25.04 -5.47
CA GLN A 598 -10.40 -25.52 -6.73
C GLN A 598 -10.53 -27.04 -6.78
N LYS A 599 -9.56 -27.80 -6.25
CA LYS A 599 -9.64 -29.27 -6.11
C LYS A 599 -10.81 -29.70 -5.22
N ILE A 600 -11.07 -28.97 -4.12
CA ILE A 600 -12.26 -29.20 -3.28
C ILE A 600 -13.54 -28.91 -4.07
N GLU A 601 -13.61 -27.77 -4.75
CA GLU A 601 -14.82 -27.31 -5.44
C GLU A 601 -15.16 -28.14 -6.70
N SER A 602 -14.17 -28.79 -7.30
CA SER A 602 -14.33 -29.75 -8.42
C SER A 602 -14.65 -31.18 -7.97
N GLY A 603 -14.59 -31.47 -6.66
CA GLY A 603 -14.88 -32.79 -6.10
C GLY A 603 -13.68 -33.73 -6.01
N GLU A 604 -12.47 -33.28 -6.39
CA GLU A 604 -11.23 -34.05 -6.21
C GLU A 604 -10.81 -34.15 -4.73
N GLY A 605 -11.33 -33.24 -3.90
CA GLY A 605 -11.08 -33.20 -2.46
C GLY A 605 -9.79 -32.47 -2.08
N LEU A 606 -9.53 -32.38 -0.77
CA LEU A 606 -8.30 -31.78 -0.26
C LEU A 606 -7.13 -32.77 -0.39
N PRO A 607 -5.96 -32.36 -0.92
CA PRO A 607 -4.79 -33.24 -1.06
C PRO A 607 -4.34 -33.86 0.27
N GLN A 608 -3.83 -35.09 0.20
CA GLN A 608 -3.49 -35.87 1.38
C GLN A 608 -2.38 -35.22 2.24
N TYR A 609 -1.38 -34.61 1.59
CA TYR A 609 -0.32 -33.87 2.29
C TYR A 609 -0.85 -32.72 3.16
N ALA A 610 -2.02 -32.16 2.84
CA ALA A 610 -2.63 -31.09 3.61
C ALA A 610 -3.38 -31.60 4.84
N LYS A 611 -3.61 -32.91 4.94
CA LYS A 611 -4.24 -33.59 6.08
C LYS A 611 -3.19 -34.12 7.04
N ASP A 612 -2.09 -34.63 6.50
CA ASP A 612 -1.09 -35.37 7.27
C ASP A 612 -0.05 -34.48 7.94
N TYR A 613 0.24 -33.28 7.39
CA TYR A 613 1.33 -32.42 7.84
C TYR A 613 0.87 -31.02 8.25
N ILE A 614 1.72 -30.33 9.02
CA ILE A 614 1.57 -28.89 9.26
C ILE A 614 1.65 -28.16 7.92
N ILE A 615 0.75 -27.19 7.70
CA ILE A 615 0.82 -26.29 6.55
C ILE A 615 1.54 -25.00 6.92
N TYR A 616 2.78 -24.88 6.46
CA TYR A 616 3.63 -23.71 6.60
C TYR A 616 3.40 -22.72 5.46
N TYR A 617 3.00 -21.50 5.80
CA TYR A 617 2.82 -20.46 4.80
C TYR A 617 4.15 -19.75 4.58
N ALA A 618 4.85 -20.13 3.53
CA ALA A 618 6.11 -19.52 3.13
C ALA A 618 6.37 -19.69 1.63
N GLY A 619 7.41 -19.02 1.13
CA GLY A 619 7.93 -19.20 -0.22
C GLY A 619 9.43 -18.93 -0.21
N PRO A 620 10.28 -19.91 -0.56
CA PRO A 620 11.72 -19.83 -0.37
C PRO A 620 12.37 -18.85 -1.35
N ALA A 621 13.51 -18.28 -0.96
CA ALA A 621 14.47 -17.71 -1.92
C ALA A 621 15.26 -18.82 -2.62
N LYS A 622 16.03 -18.49 -3.68
CA LYS A 622 16.88 -19.47 -4.36
C LYS A 622 17.87 -20.12 -3.39
N THR A 623 18.07 -21.43 -3.54
CA THR A 623 19.03 -22.19 -2.72
C THR A 623 20.45 -21.94 -3.23
N PRO A 624 21.37 -21.47 -2.36
CA PRO A 624 22.79 -21.38 -2.70
C PRO A 624 23.42 -22.75 -2.95
N ASP A 625 24.46 -22.80 -3.79
CA ASP A 625 25.25 -24.00 -3.99
C ASP A 625 25.85 -24.51 -2.66
N GLY A 626 25.65 -25.79 -2.36
CA GLY A 626 26.13 -26.42 -1.12
C GLY A 626 25.30 -26.14 0.13
N TYR A 627 24.16 -25.46 0.01
CA TYR A 627 23.22 -25.23 1.11
C TYR A 627 21.99 -26.12 1.00
N ALA A 628 21.41 -26.51 2.13
CA ALA A 628 20.15 -27.27 2.16
C ALA A 628 18.94 -26.44 1.70
N SER A 629 18.98 -25.12 1.91
CA SER A 629 17.85 -24.23 1.66
C SER A 629 18.34 -22.79 1.41
N GLY A 630 17.61 -22.06 0.56
CA GLY A 630 17.68 -20.61 0.53
C GLY A 630 16.97 -19.97 1.73
N SER A 631 17.06 -18.65 1.89
CA SER A 631 16.34 -17.97 2.99
C SER A 631 14.85 -18.28 2.92
N PHE A 632 14.27 -18.74 4.03
CA PHE A 632 12.94 -19.37 4.00
C PHE A 632 12.11 -19.07 5.27
N GLY A 633 11.82 -17.79 5.50
CA GLY A 633 10.96 -17.34 6.60
C GLY A 633 9.46 -17.38 6.28
N PRO A 634 8.59 -17.13 7.29
CA PRO A 634 7.14 -17.21 7.14
C PRO A 634 6.54 -16.02 6.36
N THR A 635 5.40 -16.24 5.72
CA THR A 635 4.56 -15.19 5.11
C THR A 635 3.36 -14.81 6.00
N THR A 636 2.63 -13.76 5.64
CA THR A 636 1.48 -13.26 6.42
C THR A 636 0.35 -14.27 6.47
N ALA A 637 0.00 -14.74 7.65
CA ALA A 637 -1.06 -15.72 7.87
C ALA A 637 -2.45 -15.24 7.43
N GLY A 638 -2.75 -13.96 7.70
CA GLY A 638 -4.05 -13.34 7.45
C GLY A 638 -4.57 -13.48 6.01
N ARG A 639 -3.68 -13.63 5.02
CA ARG A 639 -4.08 -13.79 3.60
C ARG A 639 -4.75 -15.13 3.31
N MET A 640 -4.47 -16.15 4.14
CA MET A 640 -5.03 -17.50 3.99
C MET A 640 -6.24 -17.74 4.91
N ASP A 641 -6.71 -16.74 5.66
CA ASP A 641 -7.78 -16.93 6.64
C ASP A 641 -9.09 -17.43 6.03
N ALA A 642 -9.38 -17.07 4.77
CA ALA A 642 -10.59 -17.48 4.06
C ALA A 642 -10.65 -18.98 3.72
N TYR A 643 -9.50 -19.68 3.74
CA TYR A 643 -9.42 -21.10 3.39
C TYR A 643 -9.57 -22.02 4.59
N VAL A 644 -9.23 -21.56 5.80
CA VAL A 644 -9.04 -22.41 6.99
C VAL A 644 -10.29 -23.23 7.33
N ASP A 645 -11.46 -22.58 7.47
CA ASP A 645 -12.70 -23.29 7.83
C ASP A 645 -13.07 -24.35 6.78
N LYS A 646 -12.94 -24.01 5.50
CA LYS A 646 -13.21 -24.95 4.39
C LYS A 646 -12.23 -26.11 4.39
N PHE A 647 -10.94 -25.88 4.62
CA PHE A 647 -9.92 -26.94 4.60
C PHE A 647 -10.08 -27.88 5.80
N MET A 648 -10.31 -27.33 7.00
CA MET A 648 -10.59 -28.14 8.19
C MET A 648 -11.88 -28.94 8.07
N HIS A 649 -12.93 -28.36 7.45
CA HIS A 649 -14.14 -29.11 7.13
C HIS A 649 -13.88 -30.31 6.19
N ASN A 650 -12.87 -30.20 5.32
CA ASN A 650 -12.43 -31.26 4.41
C ASN A 650 -11.27 -32.11 4.99
N GLY A 651 -11.07 -32.06 6.31
CA GLY A 651 -10.18 -32.96 7.03
C GLY A 651 -8.69 -32.62 6.97
N GLY A 652 -8.32 -31.36 6.69
CA GLY A 652 -6.90 -30.96 6.70
C GLY A 652 -6.67 -29.51 7.10
N SER A 653 -5.43 -29.06 7.01
CA SER A 653 -4.97 -27.76 7.51
C SER A 653 -5.26 -27.56 9.01
N PHE A 654 -5.28 -28.66 9.79
CA PHE A 654 -5.58 -28.61 11.22
C PHE A 654 -4.53 -27.82 12.01
N VAL A 655 -3.26 -27.91 11.60
CA VAL A 655 -2.17 -27.14 12.19
C VAL A 655 -1.54 -26.28 11.09
N THR A 656 -1.55 -24.97 11.31
CA THR A 656 -0.99 -23.99 10.36
C THR A 656 0.17 -23.24 11.01
N LEU A 657 1.22 -22.95 10.24
CA LEU A 657 2.42 -22.24 10.71
C LEU A 657 2.68 -21.05 9.80
N ALA A 658 2.83 -19.85 10.36
CA ALA A 658 3.08 -18.62 9.56
C ALA A 658 3.54 -17.47 10.48
N LYS A 659 3.35 -16.22 10.07
CA LYS A 659 3.53 -15.05 10.95
C LYS A 659 2.36 -14.07 10.92
N GLY A 660 2.27 -13.26 11.96
CA GLY A 660 1.26 -12.23 12.13
C GLY A 660 -0.01 -12.70 12.84
N ASN A 661 -0.78 -11.74 13.35
CA ASN A 661 -2.12 -11.95 13.88
C ASN A 661 -3.11 -12.36 12.76
N ARG A 662 -4.18 -13.08 13.15
CA ARG A 662 -5.20 -13.60 12.22
C ARG A 662 -6.58 -13.08 12.59
N SER A 663 -7.55 -13.23 11.70
CA SER A 663 -8.93 -12.83 11.96
C SER A 663 -9.65 -13.85 12.84
N LYS A 664 -10.72 -13.40 13.51
CA LYS A 664 -11.56 -14.22 14.40
C LYS A 664 -12.16 -15.45 13.71
N GLN A 665 -12.26 -15.47 12.37
CA GLN A 665 -12.75 -16.64 11.64
C GLN A 665 -11.86 -17.86 11.84
N VAL A 666 -10.54 -17.64 11.97
CA VAL A 666 -9.56 -18.70 12.21
C VAL A 666 -9.69 -19.21 13.64
N THR A 667 -9.80 -18.33 14.62
CA THR A 667 -10.06 -18.70 16.03
C THR A 667 -11.31 -19.55 16.17
N ASN A 668 -12.39 -19.18 15.47
CA ASN A 668 -13.63 -19.94 15.47
C ASN A 668 -13.48 -21.30 14.78
N ALA A 669 -12.76 -21.38 13.65
CA ALA A 669 -12.50 -22.64 12.95
C ALA A 669 -11.64 -23.60 13.78
N CYS A 670 -10.55 -23.11 14.38
CA CYS A 670 -9.70 -23.88 15.28
C CYS A 670 -10.52 -24.45 16.46
N LYS A 671 -11.37 -23.64 17.09
CA LYS A 671 -12.27 -24.10 18.14
C LYS A 671 -13.26 -25.17 17.67
N LYS A 672 -13.80 -25.02 16.46
CA LYS A 672 -14.82 -25.91 15.91
C LYS A 672 -14.26 -27.28 15.52
N TYR A 673 -13.08 -27.31 14.93
CA TYR A 673 -12.49 -28.52 14.36
C TYR A 673 -11.28 -29.06 15.13
N GLY A 674 -10.93 -28.45 16.27
CA GLY A 674 -9.75 -28.82 17.07
C GLY A 674 -8.43 -28.53 16.35
N GLY A 675 -8.30 -27.35 15.77
CA GLY A 675 -7.11 -26.90 15.03
C GLY A 675 -6.24 -25.93 15.81
N PHE A 676 -5.04 -25.63 15.27
CA PHE A 676 -4.04 -24.74 15.87
C PHE A 676 -3.43 -23.81 14.83
N TYR A 677 -3.07 -22.59 15.28
CA TYR A 677 -2.20 -21.70 14.54
C TYR A 677 -0.93 -21.45 15.34
N LEU A 678 0.20 -21.77 14.72
CA LEU A 678 1.53 -21.56 15.23
C LEU A 678 2.15 -20.31 14.58
N GLY A 679 2.62 -19.38 15.39
CA GLY A 679 3.33 -18.18 14.94
C GLY A 679 4.83 -18.39 14.99
N SER A 680 5.50 -18.36 13.85
CA SER A 680 6.96 -18.25 13.76
C SER A 680 7.39 -16.79 13.74
N ILE A 681 8.66 -16.54 14.05
CA ILE A 681 9.24 -15.19 13.99
C ILE A 681 9.31 -14.75 12.52
N GLY A 682 8.69 -13.62 12.21
CA GLY A 682 8.77 -12.97 10.90
C GLY A 682 10.05 -12.15 10.76
N GLY A 683 10.78 -12.34 9.66
CA GLY A 683 12.03 -11.61 9.41
C GLY A 683 13.26 -12.52 9.31
N PRO A 684 13.59 -13.34 10.32
CA PRO A 684 14.88 -14.04 10.39
C PRO A 684 14.96 -15.28 9.47
N ALA A 685 14.91 -15.07 8.15
CA ALA A 685 14.80 -16.14 7.17
C ALA A 685 16.12 -16.88 6.88
N ALA A 686 17.27 -16.19 6.96
CA ALA A 686 18.57 -16.76 6.70
C ALA A 686 19.02 -17.70 7.83
N ILE A 687 18.74 -17.34 9.09
CA ILE A 687 19.02 -18.22 10.23
C ILE A 687 18.16 -19.48 10.23
N LEU A 688 16.86 -19.36 9.89
CA LEU A 688 15.98 -20.52 9.74
C LEU A 688 16.50 -21.47 8.64
N ALA A 689 16.91 -20.92 7.50
CA ALA A 689 17.48 -21.71 6.41
C ALA A 689 18.78 -22.40 6.80
N LYS A 690 19.67 -21.72 7.52
CA LYS A 690 20.98 -22.26 7.91
C LYS A 690 20.88 -23.30 9.02
N ASN A 691 20.05 -23.04 10.03
CA ASN A 691 20.06 -23.82 11.27
C ASN A 691 18.91 -24.83 11.34
N CYS A 692 17.73 -24.49 10.83
CA CYS A 692 16.53 -25.29 11.05
C CYS A 692 16.15 -26.17 9.85
N ILE A 693 16.31 -25.70 8.62
CA ILE A 693 15.84 -26.43 7.43
C ILE A 693 16.94 -27.32 6.89
N LYS A 694 16.69 -28.63 6.85
CA LYS A 694 17.69 -29.65 6.47
C LYS A 694 17.50 -30.20 5.07
N ASN A 695 16.28 -30.14 4.55
CA ASN A 695 15.95 -30.63 3.22
C ASN A 695 14.75 -29.84 2.65
N VAL A 696 14.73 -29.64 1.33
CA VAL A 696 13.66 -28.96 0.60
C VAL A 696 13.40 -29.69 -0.71
N GLU A 697 12.18 -30.20 -0.89
CA GLU A 697 11.74 -30.84 -2.12
C GLU A 697 10.44 -30.19 -2.65
N VAL A 698 10.30 -30.09 -3.96
CA VAL A 698 9.03 -29.70 -4.58
C VAL A 698 8.09 -30.89 -4.51
N LEU A 699 6.87 -30.66 -4.00
CA LEU A 699 5.86 -31.70 -3.80
C LEU A 699 4.72 -31.64 -4.83
N ASP A 700 4.26 -30.44 -5.19
CA ASP A 700 3.16 -30.24 -6.16
C ASP A 700 3.26 -28.85 -6.80
N ASN A 701 2.75 -28.70 -8.03
CA ASN A 701 2.68 -27.45 -8.80
C ASN A 701 4.04 -26.71 -8.97
N GLU A 702 5.07 -27.40 -9.44
CA GLU A 702 6.42 -26.86 -9.67
C GLU A 702 6.41 -25.58 -10.54
N GLU A 703 5.47 -25.49 -11.48
CA GLU A 703 5.34 -24.35 -12.40
C GLU A 703 5.05 -23.01 -11.72
N ASP A 704 4.56 -23.03 -10.47
CA ASP A 704 4.29 -21.82 -9.67
C ASP A 704 5.57 -21.21 -9.05
N GLY A 705 6.74 -21.83 -9.27
CA GLY A 705 8.02 -21.37 -8.76
C GLY A 705 8.02 -21.31 -7.23
N MET A 706 8.32 -20.14 -6.64
CA MET A 706 8.37 -19.98 -5.18
C MET A 706 7.01 -20.18 -4.47
N GLU A 707 5.90 -20.22 -5.21
CA GLU A 707 4.56 -20.50 -4.68
C GLU A 707 4.11 -21.96 -4.84
N ALA A 708 4.97 -22.84 -5.38
CA ALA A 708 4.75 -24.28 -5.42
C ALA A 708 4.49 -24.85 -4.02
N VAL A 709 3.98 -26.08 -3.96
CA VAL A 709 3.90 -26.82 -2.71
C VAL A 709 5.26 -27.47 -2.48
N TRP A 710 5.84 -27.24 -1.30
CA TRP A 710 7.11 -27.82 -0.91
C TRP A 710 6.92 -28.79 0.24
N LYS A 711 7.83 -29.75 0.37
CA LYS A 711 7.99 -30.55 1.58
C LYS A 711 9.38 -30.29 2.14
N ILE A 712 9.44 -30.00 3.43
CA ILE A 712 10.67 -29.64 4.11
C ILE A 712 10.85 -30.46 5.37
N ASP A 713 12.09 -30.80 5.67
CA ASP A 713 12.47 -31.41 6.94
C ASP A 713 13.14 -30.34 7.81
N VAL A 714 12.63 -30.17 9.02
CA VAL A 714 13.11 -29.16 9.96
C VAL A 714 13.60 -29.77 11.26
N GLU A 715 14.54 -29.09 11.91
CA GLU A 715 15.00 -29.39 13.26
C GLU A 715 14.99 -28.11 14.11
N ASN A 716 14.50 -28.22 15.34
CA ASN A 716 14.46 -27.12 16.31
C ASN A 716 13.85 -25.82 15.72
N PHE A 717 12.78 -25.94 14.94
CA PHE A 717 12.14 -24.81 14.29
C PHE A 717 11.28 -24.04 15.31
N PRO A 718 11.55 -22.74 15.55
CA PRO A 718 10.88 -21.99 16.61
C PRO A 718 9.47 -21.55 16.20
N ALA A 719 8.51 -21.79 17.10
CA ALA A 719 7.14 -21.31 16.95
C ALA A 719 6.46 -21.00 18.30
N PHE A 720 5.35 -20.28 18.27
CA PHE A 720 4.49 -20.02 19.41
C PHE A 720 3.08 -20.51 19.13
N ILE A 721 2.38 -21.07 20.13
CA ILE A 721 0.94 -21.32 20.01
C ILE A 721 0.23 -19.96 20.03
N VAL A 722 -0.30 -19.52 18.87
CA VAL A 722 -1.01 -18.25 18.73
C VAL A 722 -2.52 -18.44 18.87
N VAL A 723 -3.09 -19.46 18.21
CA VAL A 723 -4.50 -19.86 18.38
C VAL A 723 -4.56 -21.32 18.77
N ASP A 724 -5.36 -21.63 19.77
CA ASP A 724 -5.60 -23.01 20.22
C ASP A 724 -6.96 -23.56 19.75
N ASP A 725 -7.17 -24.83 20.07
CA ASP A 725 -8.39 -25.60 19.83
C ASP A 725 -9.55 -25.24 20.76
N LYS A 726 -9.39 -24.24 21.63
CA LYS A 726 -10.37 -23.83 22.66
C LYS A 726 -10.98 -22.46 22.36
N GLY A 727 -10.45 -21.77 21.34
CA GLY A 727 -10.87 -20.44 20.91
C GLY A 727 -10.14 -19.30 21.61
N ASN A 728 -8.96 -19.59 22.17
CA ASN A 728 -8.05 -18.57 22.68
C ASN A 728 -7.17 -18.04 21.53
N ASP A 729 -6.78 -16.77 21.63
CA ASP A 729 -5.90 -16.10 20.68
C ASP A 729 -4.92 -15.22 21.47
N PHE A 730 -3.62 -15.42 21.22
CA PHE A 730 -2.51 -14.67 21.79
C PHE A 730 -2.72 -13.16 21.73
N PHE A 731 -3.23 -12.66 20.60
CA PHE A 731 -3.33 -11.23 20.32
C PHE A 731 -4.65 -10.60 20.75
N LYS A 732 -5.60 -11.40 21.25
CA LYS A 732 -6.94 -10.93 21.64
C LYS A 732 -6.90 -9.79 22.67
N GLU A 733 -5.92 -9.81 23.55
CA GLU A 733 -5.74 -8.77 24.59
C GLU A 733 -5.49 -7.38 23.99
N TRP A 734 -4.74 -7.29 22.88
CA TRP A 734 -4.27 -6.01 22.34
C TRP A 734 -4.94 -5.62 21.01
N LEU A 735 -5.43 -6.61 20.25
CA LEU A 735 -6.01 -6.44 18.91
C LEU A 735 -7.49 -6.88 18.82
N GLY A 736 -8.06 -7.42 19.90
CA GLY A 736 -9.37 -8.08 19.91
C GLY A 736 -10.59 -7.20 20.15
#